data_AF-A0A498JJQ3-F1
#
_entry.id   AF-A0A498JJQ3-F1
#
_cell.length_a   1.000
_cell.length_b   1.000
_cell.length_c   1.000
_cell.angle_alpha   90.00
_cell.angle_beta   90.00
_cell.angle_gamma   90.00
#
_symmetry.space_group_name_H-M   'P 1'
#
loop_
_entity.id
_entity.type
_entity.pdbx_description
1 polymer ?
#
loop_
_entity_poly.entity_id
_entity_poly.type
_entity_poly.pdbx_seq_one_letter_code
_entity_poly.pdbx_strand_id
1 'polypeptide(L)'
;MLGGYGVSDFRPWISWLNKFNGLDQKIEKCFKGLDNLYDRVIEEHLDLKRPKPEHEDLFDVLLRVQNDPSQTIVLTSDQALTSDQIKRVLTVCCIFFLLAFEDMVPGADTSTATLVWTMVELIRNPRALSKAQDEVREVLKGKQVVEESDLPKLMHLELVMKESFRLHPPVPLLVPRETLQSCMIEGFEISANTMVFVHAKMIRNDPKCWENPKEFLPERFMDSSIDYKGNHFELLPFGARMRGCPGINFGVKLIELALANLLYCFDWELPHGVRIEDLDMGEATGLVVPWPKLAMDSQLLLLFVFLIPIIFLLLIKHRKKSTASQARRLPPGPRRLPLIGNLHKLSDGGLPHHVLERLAAKYGDLMFLQLGSVSTLVVSSSHMAREIFKTHDLIFSGRPALYIPKKLSYDCVNLTFAPYGDYWREVRKIVIFELLSAKRVQMFQSVRDEEVGLMLESIAHSKGPVNISELTLFLANNVVSRSAFGKKYDDGGEVGKSRIHELLEETRTLLGGYCVSDFLPWISWLNKFNGLDQKLEKCFKGLDNLYDRVIEEHLDPKRPKPEHEDLVDVLLRVQNDPSQTIALTNDQIKGVLTVCCIFFLLAFEHMLLNCYYDFFFFFRLLQRYCVGLIYIVSSFPNKLSFWSPIVV
;
A
#
# COMPACT_ATOMS: atom_id res chain seq x y z
N MET A 1 -16.07 -19.91 8.38
CA MET A 1 -16.55 -21.02 9.25
C MET A 1 -15.43 -21.88 9.85
N LEU A 2 -14.19 -21.85 9.35
CA LEU A 2 -13.06 -22.65 9.87
C LEU A 2 -12.45 -22.15 11.21
N GLY A 3 -13.19 -21.34 11.99
CA GLY A 3 -12.76 -20.82 13.29
C GLY A 3 -13.51 -21.41 14.49
N GLY A 4 -14.40 -22.38 14.28
CA GLY A 4 -15.09 -23.06 15.37
C GLY A 4 -14.31 -24.29 15.81
N TYR A 5 -13.58 -24.20 16.93
CA TYR A 5 -12.98 -25.38 17.55
C TYR A 5 -14.07 -26.19 18.27
N GLY A 6 -14.06 -27.50 18.06
CA GLY A 6 -14.87 -28.43 18.84
C GLY A 6 -14.21 -28.74 20.18
N VAL A 7 -15.00 -29.08 21.18
CA VAL A 7 -14.47 -29.45 22.51
C VAL A 7 -13.61 -30.73 22.42
N SER A 8 -13.87 -31.57 21.40
CA SER A 8 -13.07 -32.75 21.04
C SER A 8 -11.61 -32.44 20.74
N ASP A 9 -11.33 -31.25 20.20
CA ASP A 9 -10.02 -30.91 19.64
C ASP A 9 -9.01 -30.62 20.75
N PHE A 10 -9.50 -30.36 21.96
CA PHE A 10 -8.68 -30.16 23.16
C PHE A 10 -8.65 -31.40 24.07
N ARG A 11 -9.68 -32.26 24.03
CA ARG A 11 -9.84 -33.45 24.88
C ARG A 11 -10.59 -34.59 24.14
N PRO A 12 -9.90 -35.63 23.66
CA PRO A 12 -10.51 -36.70 22.83
C PRO A 12 -11.65 -37.48 23.50
N TRP A 13 -11.65 -37.60 24.84
CA TRP A 13 -12.66 -38.37 25.60
C TRP A 13 -14.00 -37.64 25.79
N ILE A 14 -14.11 -36.37 25.37
CA ILE A 14 -15.35 -35.57 25.44
C ILE A 14 -15.91 -35.29 24.03
N SER A 15 -15.45 -36.04 23.02
CA SER A 15 -15.80 -35.85 21.61
C SER A 15 -17.30 -35.99 21.30
N TRP A 16 -18.06 -36.68 22.15
CA TRP A 16 -19.51 -36.82 22.01
C TRP A 16 -20.28 -35.48 22.09
N LEU A 17 -19.69 -34.42 22.66
CA LEU A 17 -20.30 -33.08 22.73
C LEU A 17 -20.34 -32.35 21.37
N ASN A 18 -19.44 -32.67 20.44
CA ASN A 18 -19.47 -32.09 19.09
C ASN A 18 -20.63 -32.62 18.22
N LYS A 19 -21.16 -33.80 18.55
CA LYS A 19 -22.40 -34.28 17.93
C LYS A 19 -23.62 -33.47 18.37
N PHE A 20 -23.60 -32.87 19.56
CA PHE A 20 -24.73 -32.10 20.09
C PHE A 20 -24.79 -30.65 19.59
N ASN A 21 -23.66 -30.07 19.15
CA ASN A 21 -23.59 -28.69 18.65
C ASN A 21 -23.64 -28.59 17.11
N GLY A 22 -23.76 -29.72 16.40
CA GLY A 22 -23.91 -29.80 14.94
C GLY A 22 -22.68 -29.33 14.14
N LEU A 23 -21.54 -29.14 14.81
CA LEU A 23 -20.30 -28.68 14.20
C LEU A 23 -19.69 -29.76 13.29
N ASP A 24 -19.69 -31.03 13.75
CA ASP A 24 -19.17 -32.16 12.99
C ASP A 24 -19.92 -32.34 11.66
N GLN A 25 -21.26 -32.21 11.66
CA GLN A 25 -22.07 -32.32 10.43
C GLN A 25 -21.80 -31.17 9.45
N LYS A 26 -21.52 -29.96 9.93
CA LYS A 26 -21.20 -28.81 9.07
C LYS A 26 -19.81 -28.94 8.45
N ILE A 27 -18.84 -29.38 9.24
CA ILE A 27 -17.47 -29.64 8.77
C ILE A 27 -17.48 -30.77 7.74
N GLU A 28 -18.17 -31.87 8.03
CA GLU A 28 -18.27 -33.01 7.12
C GLU A 28 -18.96 -32.63 5.79
N LYS A 29 -20.00 -31.78 5.83
CA LYS A 29 -20.67 -31.28 4.63
C LYS A 29 -19.77 -30.36 3.79
N CYS A 30 -18.94 -29.53 4.42
CA CYS A 30 -17.95 -28.70 3.72
C CYS A 30 -16.85 -29.54 3.07
N PHE A 31 -16.27 -30.51 3.78
CA PHE A 31 -15.24 -31.39 3.22
C PHE A 31 -15.79 -32.21 2.06
N LYS A 32 -17.01 -32.75 2.16
CA LYS A 32 -17.68 -33.43 1.04
C LYS A 32 -17.89 -32.51 -0.17
N GLY A 33 -18.23 -31.24 0.05
CA GLY A 33 -18.40 -30.26 -1.02
C GLY A 33 -17.10 -29.95 -1.76
N LEU A 34 -15.99 -29.84 -1.03
CA LEU A 34 -14.66 -29.60 -1.59
C LEU A 34 -14.11 -30.84 -2.32
N ASP A 35 -14.33 -32.02 -1.76
CA ASP A 35 -13.93 -33.29 -2.36
C ASP A 35 -14.62 -33.51 -3.71
N ASN A 36 -15.94 -33.27 -3.78
CA ASN A 36 -16.72 -33.31 -5.02
C ASN A 36 -16.26 -32.27 -6.06
N LEU A 37 -15.72 -31.13 -5.63
CA LEU A 37 -15.17 -30.14 -6.55
C LEU A 37 -13.85 -30.65 -7.16
N TYR A 38 -12.96 -31.21 -6.35
CA TYR A 38 -11.72 -31.78 -6.87
C TYR A 38 -11.97 -32.96 -7.79
N ASP A 39 -12.95 -33.82 -7.50
CA ASP A 39 -13.32 -34.92 -8.39
C ASP A 39 -13.75 -34.41 -9.77
N ARG A 40 -14.58 -33.37 -9.83
CA ARG A 40 -14.99 -32.77 -11.13
C ARG A 40 -13.81 -32.18 -11.90
N VAL A 41 -12.91 -31.47 -11.22
CA VAL A 41 -11.75 -30.86 -11.88
C VAL A 41 -10.79 -31.94 -12.38
N ILE A 42 -10.58 -33.01 -11.60
CA ILE A 42 -9.76 -34.15 -12.03
C ILE A 42 -10.41 -34.86 -13.23
N GLU A 43 -11.72 -35.06 -13.23
CA GLU A 43 -12.45 -35.63 -14.38
C GLU A 43 -12.30 -34.78 -15.64
N GLU A 44 -12.40 -33.44 -15.53
CA GLU A 44 -12.17 -32.53 -16.66
C GLU A 44 -10.74 -32.60 -17.22
N HIS A 45 -9.73 -32.76 -16.35
CA HIS A 45 -8.32 -32.84 -16.78
C HIS A 45 -7.96 -34.21 -17.35
N LEU A 46 -8.71 -35.26 -17.00
CA LEU A 46 -8.59 -36.60 -17.59
C LEU A 46 -9.42 -36.78 -18.87
N ASP A 47 -10.28 -35.84 -19.24
CA ASP A 47 -11.09 -35.92 -20.46
C ASP A 47 -10.22 -35.84 -21.71
N LEU A 48 -10.16 -36.94 -22.46
CA LEU A 48 -9.41 -37.09 -23.72
C LEU A 48 -9.88 -36.13 -24.82
N LYS A 49 -11.04 -35.48 -24.67
CA LYS A 49 -11.55 -34.48 -25.61
C LYS A 49 -11.14 -33.04 -25.27
N ARG A 50 -10.49 -32.79 -24.12
CA ARG A 50 -9.98 -31.46 -23.74
C ARG A 50 -8.90 -31.01 -24.76
N PRO A 51 -8.99 -29.79 -25.33
CA PRO A 51 -7.93 -29.26 -26.20
C PRO A 51 -6.64 -29.13 -25.39
N LYS A 52 -5.54 -29.69 -25.89
CA LYS A 52 -4.25 -29.65 -25.19
C LYS A 52 -3.75 -28.21 -25.07
N PRO A 53 -3.55 -27.68 -23.86
CA PRO A 53 -3.02 -26.34 -23.67
C PRO A 53 -1.54 -26.25 -24.09
N GLU A 54 -1.06 -25.06 -24.49
CA GLU A 54 0.36 -24.81 -24.82
C GLU A 54 1.30 -24.98 -23.59
N HIS A 55 0.75 -24.90 -22.38
CA HIS A 55 1.46 -25.08 -21.12
C HIS A 55 0.66 -25.98 -20.18
N GLU A 56 1.33 -26.94 -19.53
CA GLU A 56 0.73 -27.82 -18.52
C GLU A 56 0.42 -27.03 -17.25
N ASP A 57 -0.77 -27.23 -16.68
CA ASP A 57 -1.12 -26.69 -15.38
C ASP A 57 -0.73 -27.65 -14.22
N LEU A 58 -0.88 -27.19 -12.98
CA LEU A 58 -0.50 -27.98 -11.80
C LEU A 58 -1.27 -29.31 -11.70
N PHE A 59 -2.52 -29.36 -12.18
CA PHE A 59 -3.30 -30.60 -12.20
C PHE A 59 -2.73 -31.57 -13.23
N ASP A 60 -2.39 -31.10 -14.43
CA ASP A 60 -1.76 -31.90 -15.48
C ASP A 60 -0.41 -32.48 -15.02
N VAL A 61 0.41 -31.68 -14.32
CA VAL A 61 1.71 -32.11 -13.77
C VAL A 61 1.52 -33.17 -12.69
N LEU A 62 0.59 -32.97 -11.75
CA LEU A 62 0.34 -33.92 -10.65
C LEU A 62 -0.25 -35.24 -11.16
N LEU A 63 -1.15 -35.19 -12.14
CA LEU A 63 -1.72 -36.37 -12.79
C LEU A 63 -0.67 -37.12 -13.63
N ARG A 64 0.24 -36.40 -14.29
CA ARG A 64 1.37 -37.04 -15.00
C ARG A 64 2.32 -37.75 -14.03
N VAL A 65 2.67 -37.12 -12.91
CA VAL A 65 3.53 -37.73 -11.87
C VAL A 65 2.86 -38.94 -11.22
N GLN A 66 1.53 -38.96 -11.14
CA GLN A 66 0.77 -40.14 -10.70
C GLN A 66 0.79 -41.29 -11.73
N ASN A 67 0.80 -40.98 -13.02
CA ASN A 67 0.65 -41.96 -14.10
C ASN A 67 1.97 -42.46 -14.73
N ASP A 68 3.11 -41.84 -14.41
CA ASP A 68 4.44 -42.24 -14.91
C ASP A 68 5.36 -42.75 -13.78
N PRO A 69 5.58 -44.08 -13.65
CA PRO A 69 6.47 -44.66 -12.64
C PRO A 69 7.95 -44.29 -12.79
N SER A 70 8.37 -43.77 -13.97
CA SER A 70 9.77 -43.48 -14.27
C SER A 70 10.24 -42.09 -13.83
N GLN A 71 9.31 -41.18 -13.49
CA GLN A 71 9.58 -39.83 -12.99
C GLN A 71 9.32 -39.69 -11.49
N THR A 72 9.60 -40.72 -10.71
CA THR A 72 9.54 -40.64 -9.25
C THR A 72 10.62 -39.66 -8.77
N ILE A 73 10.23 -38.41 -8.54
CA ILE A 73 11.02 -37.44 -7.78
C ILE A 73 11.39 -38.17 -6.48
N VAL A 74 12.69 -38.27 -6.20
CA VAL A 74 13.25 -38.94 -5.01
C VAL A 74 12.74 -38.26 -3.75
N LEU A 75 11.53 -38.62 -3.35
CA LEU A 75 10.95 -38.46 -2.03
C LEU A 75 10.94 -39.86 -1.46
N THR A 76 11.52 -40.01 -0.28
CA THR A 76 11.83 -41.28 0.38
C THR A 76 10.63 -42.24 0.46
N SER A 77 10.43 -43.07 -0.58
CA SER A 77 9.73 -44.36 -0.68
C SER A 77 9.08 -44.52 -2.07
N ASP A 78 9.32 -45.64 -2.76
CA ASP A 78 8.77 -46.01 -4.09
C ASP A 78 7.23 -46.17 -4.10
N GLN A 79 6.46 -45.09 -3.94
CA GLN A 79 5.00 -45.11 -4.12
C GLN A 79 4.52 -43.93 -4.98
N ALA A 80 3.74 -44.24 -6.02
CA ALA A 80 3.05 -43.25 -6.85
C ALA A 80 2.04 -42.45 -6.00
N LEU A 81 1.86 -41.15 -6.31
CA LEU A 81 0.88 -40.31 -5.61
C LEU A 81 -0.55 -40.85 -5.85
N THR A 82 -1.32 -41.02 -4.77
CA THR A 82 -2.75 -41.36 -4.88
C THR A 82 -3.59 -40.09 -5.12
N SER A 83 -4.79 -40.24 -5.68
CA SER A 83 -5.68 -39.09 -5.94
C SER A 83 -6.04 -38.33 -4.67
N ASP A 84 -6.11 -39.02 -3.52
CA ASP A 84 -6.31 -38.38 -2.20
C ASP A 84 -5.09 -37.54 -1.77
N GLN A 85 -3.86 -37.97 -2.09
CA GLN A 85 -2.65 -37.18 -1.86
C GLN A 85 -2.60 -35.94 -2.75
N ILE A 86 -3.00 -36.06 -4.02
CA ILE A 86 -3.12 -34.94 -4.97
C ILE A 86 -4.16 -33.94 -4.48
N LYS A 87 -5.36 -34.40 -4.09
CA LYS A 87 -6.40 -33.56 -3.50
C LYS A 87 -5.92 -32.84 -2.24
N ARG A 88 -5.15 -33.48 -1.37
CA ARG A 88 -4.56 -32.85 -0.18
C ARG A 88 -3.51 -31.80 -0.53
N VAL A 89 -2.61 -32.09 -1.46
CA VAL A 89 -1.62 -31.11 -1.95
C VAL A 89 -2.32 -29.92 -2.58
N LEU A 90 -3.34 -30.15 -3.41
CA LEU A 90 -4.15 -29.09 -4.02
C LEU A 90 -4.97 -28.33 -2.98
N THR A 91 -5.50 -28.98 -1.95
CA THR A 91 -6.20 -28.31 -0.84
C THR A 91 -5.25 -27.41 -0.08
N VAL A 92 -4.03 -27.89 0.21
CA VAL A 92 -2.98 -27.09 0.85
C VAL A 92 -2.57 -25.93 -0.06
N CYS A 93 -2.38 -26.16 -1.37
CA CYS A 93 -2.06 -25.11 -2.34
C CYS A 93 -3.21 -24.10 -2.50
N CYS A 94 -4.48 -24.53 -2.57
CA CYS A 94 -5.66 -23.68 -2.65
C CYS A 94 -5.83 -22.86 -1.37
N ILE A 95 -5.63 -23.46 -0.20
CA ILE A 95 -5.67 -22.74 1.08
C ILE A 95 -4.51 -21.73 1.15
N PHE A 96 -3.31 -22.10 0.70
CA PHE A 96 -2.16 -21.20 0.63
C PHE A 96 -2.39 -20.07 -0.38
N PHE A 97 -3.04 -20.35 -1.51
CA PHE A 97 -3.42 -19.36 -2.53
C PHE A 97 -4.53 -18.44 -2.02
N LEU A 98 -5.54 -18.96 -1.32
CA LEU A 98 -6.62 -18.16 -0.72
C LEU A 98 -6.10 -17.27 0.43
N LEU A 99 -5.17 -17.76 1.25
CA LEU A 99 -4.51 -16.99 2.31
C LEU A 99 -3.51 -15.96 1.76
N ALA A 100 -2.89 -16.20 0.61
CA ALA A 100 -1.98 -15.26 -0.05
C ALA A 100 -2.70 -14.15 -0.84
N PHE A 101 -4.01 -14.28 -1.07
CA PHE A 101 -4.81 -13.34 -1.85
C PHE A 101 -5.83 -12.53 -1.01
N GLU A 102 -6.06 -12.87 0.26
CA GLU A 102 -7.00 -12.14 1.13
C GLU A 102 -6.52 -10.72 1.54
N ASP A 103 -5.30 -10.31 1.18
CA ASP A 103 -4.66 -9.09 1.69
C ASP A 103 -4.31 -8.03 0.62
N MET A 104 -4.95 -8.04 -0.56
CA MET A 104 -4.87 -6.90 -1.48
C MET A 104 -5.94 -5.85 -1.11
N VAL A 105 -5.64 -5.05 -0.08
CA VAL A 105 -6.42 -3.83 0.21
C VAL A 105 -5.73 -2.64 -0.48
N PRO A 106 -6.44 -1.87 -1.32
CA PRO A 106 -5.84 -0.83 -2.13
C PRO A 106 -5.45 0.42 -1.35
N GLY A 107 -4.72 1.30 -2.01
CA GLY A 107 -4.69 2.71 -1.62
C GLY A 107 -4.54 3.58 -2.86
N ALA A 108 -4.78 4.87 -2.72
CA ALA A 108 -4.71 5.82 -3.82
C ALA A 108 -3.30 6.41 -4.00
N ASP A 109 -3.10 7.11 -5.12
CA ASP A 109 -1.93 7.97 -5.39
C ASP A 109 -1.80 9.06 -4.34
N THR A 110 -0.62 9.64 -4.06
CA THR A 110 -0.57 10.70 -3.04
C THR A 110 -1.41 11.90 -3.42
N SER A 111 -1.42 12.25 -4.71
CA SER A 111 -2.22 13.33 -5.30
C SER A 111 -3.70 12.93 -5.33
N THR A 112 -4.04 11.72 -5.81
CA THR A 112 -5.42 11.20 -5.75
C THR A 112 -5.94 11.14 -4.32
N ALA A 113 -5.19 10.55 -3.40
CA ALA A 113 -5.55 10.45 -1.99
C ALA A 113 -5.76 11.84 -1.39
N THR A 114 -4.86 12.80 -1.67
CA THR A 114 -5.04 14.19 -1.21
C THR A 114 -6.33 14.78 -1.78
N LEU A 115 -6.58 14.63 -3.07
CA LEU A 115 -7.73 15.21 -3.74
C LEU A 115 -9.04 14.58 -3.25
N VAL A 116 -9.11 13.25 -3.16
CA VAL A 116 -10.25 12.49 -2.64
C VAL A 116 -10.51 12.84 -1.18
N TRP A 117 -9.50 12.82 -0.31
CA TRP A 117 -9.67 13.24 1.09
C TRP A 117 -10.13 14.69 1.21
N THR A 118 -9.62 15.58 0.36
CA THR A 118 -10.06 16.98 0.32
C THR A 118 -11.53 17.09 -0.07
N MET A 119 -11.94 16.40 -1.13
CA MET A 119 -13.34 16.40 -1.58
C MET A 119 -14.28 15.80 -0.54
N VAL A 120 -13.89 14.70 0.10
CA VAL A 120 -14.66 14.07 1.18
C VAL A 120 -14.82 15.03 2.36
N GLU A 121 -13.76 15.71 2.80
CA GLU A 121 -13.88 16.67 3.91
C GLU A 121 -14.68 17.92 3.55
N LEU A 122 -14.62 18.39 2.30
CA LEU A 122 -15.48 19.47 1.82
C LEU A 122 -16.96 19.04 1.81
N ILE A 123 -17.29 17.85 1.30
CA ILE A 123 -18.67 17.33 1.31
C ILE A 123 -19.19 17.18 2.75
N ARG A 124 -18.34 16.74 3.68
CA ARG A 124 -18.68 16.63 5.12
C ARG A 124 -18.80 17.99 5.81
N ASN A 125 -18.27 19.06 5.22
CA ASN A 125 -18.32 20.41 5.73
C ASN A 125 -18.95 21.38 4.70
N PRO A 126 -20.29 21.41 4.59
CA PRO A 126 -21.00 22.23 3.60
C PRO A 126 -20.65 23.72 3.64
N ARG A 127 -20.26 24.24 4.81
CA ARG A 127 -19.81 25.63 4.97
C ARG A 127 -18.49 25.87 4.24
N ALA A 128 -17.52 24.97 4.41
CA ALA A 128 -16.23 25.06 3.71
C ALA A 128 -16.40 24.83 2.20
N LEU A 129 -17.24 23.87 1.80
CA LEU A 129 -17.55 23.62 0.38
C LEU A 129 -18.18 24.84 -0.29
N SER A 130 -19.24 25.42 0.30
CA SER A 130 -19.89 26.62 -0.24
C SER A 130 -18.89 27.75 -0.40
N LYS A 131 -18.08 28.03 0.63
CA LYS A 131 -17.10 29.11 0.58
C LYS A 131 -16.02 28.90 -0.47
N ALA A 132 -15.57 27.66 -0.67
CA ALA A 132 -14.62 27.31 -1.73
C ALA A 132 -15.24 27.44 -3.13
N GLN A 133 -16.48 26.98 -3.33
CA GLN A 133 -17.19 27.17 -4.59
C GLN A 133 -17.47 28.64 -4.89
N ASP A 134 -17.93 29.40 -3.90
CA ASP A 134 -18.21 30.84 -4.01
C ASP A 134 -16.95 31.62 -4.39
N GLU A 135 -15.81 31.33 -3.74
CA GLU A 135 -14.52 31.94 -4.10
C GLU A 135 -14.16 31.66 -5.55
N VAL A 136 -14.10 30.38 -5.95
CA VAL A 136 -13.61 30.01 -7.29
C VAL A 136 -14.55 30.56 -8.36
N ARG A 137 -15.87 30.53 -8.14
CA ARG A 137 -16.87 31.01 -9.11
C ARG A 137 -16.92 32.53 -9.22
N GLU A 138 -16.74 33.27 -8.13
CA GLU A 138 -16.72 34.74 -8.18
C GLU A 138 -15.39 35.31 -8.71
N VAL A 139 -14.24 34.76 -8.26
CA VAL A 139 -12.92 35.22 -8.74
C VAL A 139 -12.75 34.97 -10.24
N LEU A 140 -13.35 33.90 -10.76
CA LEU A 140 -13.20 33.47 -12.16
C LEU A 140 -14.46 33.66 -13.01
N LYS A 141 -15.37 34.52 -12.55
CA LYS A 141 -16.63 34.81 -13.20
C LYS A 141 -16.44 35.14 -14.69
N GLY A 142 -17.12 34.39 -15.54
CA GLY A 142 -17.09 34.58 -16.99
C GLY A 142 -16.05 33.72 -17.72
N LYS A 143 -15.21 32.95 -17.02
CA LYS A 143 -14.38 31.90 -17.64
C LYS A 143 -15.17 30.62 -17.89
N GLN A 144 -14.71 29.77 -18.79
CA GLN A 144 -15.28 28.43 -18.99
C GLN A 144 -14.59 27.37 -18.12
N VAL A 145 -13.28 27.53 -17.91
CA VAL A 145 -12.41 26.60 -17.16
C VAL A 145 -11.42 27.41 -16.32
N VAL A 146 -10.96 26.83 -15.22
CA VAL A 146 -9.89 27.40 -14.39
C VAL A 146 -8.54 27.02 -14.98
N GLU A 147 -7.68 28.02 -15.19
CA GLU A 147 -6.31 27.83 -15.67
C GLU A 147 -5.33 27.88 -14.51
N GLU A 148 -4.15 27.27 -14.65
CA GLU A 148 -3.13 27.28 -13.59
C GLU A 148 -2.71 28.69 -13.13
N SER A 149 -2.73 29.65 -14.07
CA SER A 149 -2.39 31.05 -13.78
C SER A 149 -3.35 31.75 -12.82
N ASP A 150 -4.54 31.17 -12.60
CA ASP A 150 -5.55 31.69 -11.69
C ASP A 150 -5.38 31.20 -10.25
N LEU A 151 -4.71 30.07 -10.05
CA LEU A 151 -4.55 29.45 -8.73
C LEU A 151 -4.03 30.40 -7.63
N PRO A 152 -3.05 31.29 -7.88
CA PRO A 152 -2.58 32.23 -6.86
C PRO A 152 -3.64 33.23 -6.36
N LYS A 153 -4.78 33.36 -7.05
CA LYS A 153 -5.90 34.24 -6.65
C LYS A 153 -6.89 33.53 -5.71
N LEU A 154 -6.83 32.21 -5.62
CA LEU A 154 -7.78 31.37 -4.87
C LEU A 154 -7.27 31.13 -3.45
N MET A 155 -7.41 32.16 -2.61
CA MET A 155 -6.81 32.20 -1.28
C MET A 155 -7.43 31.17 -0.33
N HIS A 156 -8.75 31.03 -0.32
CA HIS A 156 -9.47 30.06 0.50
C HIS A 156 -9.19 28.63 0.04
N LEU A 157 -9.06 28.39 -1.27
CA LEU A 157 -8.59 27.10 -1.79
C LEU A 157 -7.21 26.71 -1.23
N GLU A 158 -6.27 27.66 -1.12
CA GLU A 158 -4.97 27.40 -0.47
C GLU A 158 -5.14 26.98 1.01
N LEU A 159 -6.08 27.61 1.74
CA LEU A 159 -6.37 27.24 3.13
C LEU A 159 -6.97 25.84 3.24
N VAL A 160 -7.88 25.49 2.32
CA VAL A 160 -8.47 24.14 2.20
C VAL A 160 -7.36 23.12 1.96
N MET A 161 -6.44 23.40 1.04
CA MET A 161 -5.31 22.51 0.76
C MET A 161 -4.40 22.31 1.98
N LYS A 162 -4.06 23.38 2.70
CA LYS A 162 -3.27 23.29 3.94
C LYS A 162 -3.96 22.43 5.00
N GLU A 163 -5.28 22.59 5.16
CA GLU A 163 -6.05 21.81 6.12
C GLU A 163 -6.22 20.35 5.71
N SER A 164 -6.38 20.06 4.43
CA SER A 164 -6.36 18.69 3.90
C SER A 164 -5.02 18.02 4.13
N PHE A 165 -3.91 18.68 3.84
CA PHE A 165 -2.58 18.13 4.12
C PHE A 165 -2.33 17.93 5.62
N ARG A 166 -2.86 18.83 6.45
CA ARG A 166 -2.81 18.69 7.90
C ARG A 166 -3.60 17.46 8.30
N LEU A 167 -4.89 17.36 7.97
CA LEU A 167 -5.79 16.33 8.47
C LEU A 167 -5.58 14.96 7.80
N HIS A 168 -5.15 14.91 6.55
CA HIS A 168 -4.98 13.66 5.78
C HIS A 168 -3.64 13.63 5.07
N PRO A 169 -2.51 13.60 5.80
CA PRO A 169 -1.20 13.52 5.19
C PRO A 169 -1.10 12.21 4.39
N PRO A 170 -0.81 12.25 3.08
CA PRO A 170 -0.81 11.05 2.23
C PRO A 170 0.18 9.97 2.70
N VAL A 171 1.23 10.40 3.43
CA VAL A 171 2.24 9.52 4.00
C VAL A 171 2.32 9.71 5.52
N PRO A 172 1.48 9.02 6.32
CA PRO A 172 1.31 9.29 7.74
C PRO A 172 2.54 9.03 8.62
N LEU A 173 3.50 8.21 8.15
CA LEU A 173 4.75 7.87 8.85
C LEU A 173 6.03 8.38 8.17
N LEU A 174 5.88 9.11 7.05
CA LEU A 174 6.95 9.47 6.11
C LEU A 174 7.79 8.28 5.63
N VAL A 175 8.56 8.46 4.56
CA VAL A 175 9.46 7.39 4.08
C VAL A 175 10.51 7.11 5.16
N PRO A 176 10.70 5.84 5.59
CA PRO A 176 11.63 5.48 6.65
C PRO A 176 13.03 6.05 6.41
N ARG A 177 13.63 6.58 7.47
CA ARG A 177 15.02 7.03 7.44
C ARG A 177 15.91 6.04 8.17
N GLU A 178 17.21 6.16 7.96
CA GLU A 178 18.22 5.42 8.71
C GLU A 178 19.31 6.38 9.17
N THR A 179 19.77 6.23 10.41
CA THR A 179 20.85 7.06 10.95
C THR A 179 22.20 6.62 10.36
N LEU A 180 22.93 7.53 9.70
CA LEU A 180 24.25 7.25 9.12
C LEU A 180 25.34 7.05 10.18
N GLN A 181 25.19 7.69 11.34
CA GLN A 181 26.14 7.63 12.44
C GLN A 181 25.42 7.75 13.79
N SER A 182 26.11 7.42 14.87
CA SER A 182 25.56 7.58 16.22
C SER A 182 25.45 9.06 16.61
N CYS A 183 24.44 9.43 17.38
CA CYS A 183 24.23 10.79 17.87
C CYS A 183 23.53 10.83 19.24
N MET A 184 23.45 12.02 19.83
CA MET A 184 22.74 12.26 21.09
C MET A 184 21.52 13.14 20.82
N ILE A 185 20.33 12.70 21.27
CA ILE A 185 19.09 13.48 21.20
C ILE A 185 18.47 13.50 22.59
N GLU A 186 18.25 14.69 23.17
CA GLU A 186 17.62 14.86 24.50
C GLU A 186 18.28 13.98 25.60
N GLY A 187 19.60 13.82 25.54
CA GLY A 187 20.35 12.97 26.48
C GLY A 187 20.27 11.46 26.23
N PHE A 188 19.58 11.04 25.17
CA PHE A 188 19.55 9.66 24.68
C PHE A 188 20.58 9.41 23.58
N GLU A 189 21.20 8.24 23.60
CA GLU A 189 22.16 7.78 22.59
C GLU A 189 21.42 7.00 21.49
N ILE A 190 21.45 7.52 20.27
CA ILE A 190 20.91 6.85 19.08
C ILE A 190 22.09 6.28 18.31
N SER A 191 22.13 4.96 18.12
CA SER A 191 23.21 4.29 17.39
C SER A 191 23.06 4.45 15.88
N ALA A 192 24.17 4.38 15.14
CA ALA A 192 24.15 4.23 13.68
C ALA A 192 23.28 3.03 13.23
N ASN A 193 22.76 3.08 12.00
CA ASN A 193 21.84 2.10 11.42
C ASN A 193 20.54 1.89 12.20
N THR A 194 20.10 2.90 12.96
CA THR A 194 18.76 2.94 13.55
C THR A 194 17.76 3.39 12.50
N MET A 195 16.74 2.58 12.24
CA MET A 195 15.60 2.93 11.39
C MET A 195 14.73 3.97 12.10
N VAL A 196 14.23 4.97 11.38
CA VAL A 196 13.50 6.10 11.97
C VAL A 196 12.19 6.34 11.24
N PHE A 197 11.09 6.31 11.98
CA PHE A 197 9.76 6.70 11.53
C PHE A 197 9.39 8.07 12.09
N VAL A 198 8.86 8.95 11.23
CA VAL A 198 8.38 10.27 11.64
C VAL A 198 6.88 10.32 11.47
N HIS A 199 6.18 10.36 12.59
CA HIS A 199 4.74 10.17 12.67
C HIS A 199 3.98 11.47 12.36
N ALA A 200 3.99 11.89 11.09
CA ALA A 200 3.29 13.08 10.61
C ALA A 200 1.81 13.10 11.04
N LYS A 201 1.13 11.94 11.06
CA LYS A 201 -0.26 11.81 11.54
C LYS A 201 -0.47 12.15 13.03
N MET A 202 0.55 11.97 13.87
CA MET A 202 0.42 12.29 15.29
C MET A 202 0.72 13.78 15.51
N ILE A 203 1.74 14.30 14.79
CA ILE A 203 2.09 15.72 14.79
C ILE A 203 0.91 16.60 14.36
N ARG A 204 0.17 16.21 13.30
CA ARG A 204 -1.04 16.95 12.86
C ARG A 204 -2.16 17.01 13.89
N ASN A 205 -2.19 16.05 14.81
CA ASN A 205 -3.27 15.87 15.77
C ASN A 205 -2.85 16.28 17.18
N ASP A 206 -1.63 16.81 17.35
CA ASP A 206 -1.11 17.24 18.63
C ASP A 206 -1.86 18.51 19.11
N PRO A 207 -2.63 18.44 20.21
CA PRO A 207 -3.35 19.59 20.72
C PRO A 207 -2.42 20.71 21.23
N LYS A 208 -1.12 20.43 21.43
CA LYS A 208 -0.13 21.48 21.71
C LYS A 208 0.18 22.36 20.50
N CYS A 209 -0.01 21.83 19.29
CA CYS A 209 0.26 22.52 18.04
C CYS A 209 -1.02 23.05 17.38
N TRP A 210 -2.16 22.37 17.58
CA TRP A 210 -3.38 22.62 16.83
C TRP A 210 -4.61 22.71 17.75
N GLU A 211 -5.36 23.80 17.64
CA GLU A 211 -6.68 23.93 18.26
C GLU A 211 -7.72 23.07 17.51
N ASN A 212 -8.58 22.34 18.23
CA ASN A 212 -9.55 21.40 17.66
C ASN A 212 -8.96 20.51 16.54
N PRO A 213 -7.94 19.68 16.84
CA PRO A 213 -7.12 19.02 15.83
C PRO A 213 -7.87 18.04 14.92
N LYS A 214 -9.03 17.55 15.35
CA LYS A 214 -9.83 16.56 14.60
C LYS A 214 -10.85 17.21 13.66
N GLU A 215 -11.08 18.52 13.78
CA GLU A 215 -12.02 19.25 12.94
C GLU A 215 -11.33 19.73 11.66
N PHE A 216 -12.04 19.66 10.53
CA PHE A 216 -11.62 20.26 9.27
C PHE A 216 -11.99 21.75 9.27
N LEU A 217 -11.03 22.61 9.60
CA LEU A 217 -11.19 24.06 9.75
C LEU A 217 -10.13 24.82 8.93
N PRO A 218 -10.35 25.07 7.62
CA PRO A 218 -9.41 25.81 6.77
C PRO A 218 -9.02 27.18 7.33
N GLU A 219 -9.95 27.89 7.98
CA GLU A 219 -9.75 29.23 8.54
C GLU A 219 -8.60 29.32 9.55
N ARG A 220 -8.17 28.21 10.15
CA ARG A 220 -7.00 28.18 11.06
C ARG A 220 -5.72 28.70 10.39
N PHE A 221 -5.66 28.68 9.06
CA PHE A 221 -4.50 29.11 8.29
C PHE A 221 -4.60 30.56 7.77
N MET A 222 -5.72 31.27 7.98
CA MET A 222 -5.97 32.59 7.37
C MET A 222 -4.90 33.64 7.71
N ASP A 223 -4.43 33.64 8.96
CA ASP A 223 -3.36 34.53 9.46
C ASP A 223 -2.13 33.75 9.95
N SER A 224 -1.99 32.50 9.51
CA SER A 224 -0.90 31.62 9.92
C SER A 224 0.27 31.67 8.94
N SER A 225 1.48 31.78 9.45
CA SER A 225 2.69 31.65 8.63
C SER A 225 3.05 30.19 8.30
N ILE A 226 2.34 29.22 8.88
CA ILE A 226 2.65 27.80 8.74
C ILE A 226 2.45 27.36 7.28
N ASP A 227 3.49 26.73 6.72
CA ASP A 227 3.49 26.14 5.39
C ASP A 227 3.88 24.65 5.42
N TYR A 228 3.58 23.94 4.33
CA TYR A 228 3.94 22.53 4.14
C TYR A 228 5.26 22.37 3.37
N LYS A 229 6.06 23.44 3.22
CA LYS A 229 7.30 23.45 2.43
C LYS A 229 8.51 22.89 3.19
N GLY A 230 8.29 22.30 4.36
CA GLY A 230 9.32 21.68 5.19
C GLY A 230 10.10 22.66 6.08
N ASN A 231 9.59 23.88 6.26
CA ASN A 231 10.14 24.86 7.22
C ASN A 231 9.40 24.84 8.57
N HIS A 232 8.13 24.47 8.55
CA HIS A 232 7.28 24.31 9.73
C HIS A 232 7.12 22.82 10.03
N PHE A 233 7.49 22.42 11.24
CA PHE A 233 7.53 21.00 11.64
C PHE A 233 6.20 20.52 12.22
N GLU A 234 5.25 21.42 12.36
CA GLU A 234 3.87 21.20 12.73
C GLU A 234 3.06 20.64 11.54
N LEU A 235 3.47 20.96 10.30
CA LEU A 235 2.83 20.54 9.04
C LEU A 235 3.85 19.90 8.09
N LEU A 236 3.95 18.56 8.12
CA LEU A 236 4.99 17.80 7.40
C LEU A 236 4.46 16.77 6.37
N PRO A 237 3.45 17.08 5.53
CA PRO A 237 2.93 16.12 4.54
C PRO A 237 3.98 15.68 3.51
N PHE A 238 5.00 16.51 3.26
CA PHE A 238 6.07 16.27 2.29
C PHE A 238 7.43 15.96 2.95
N GLY A 239 7.45 15.76 4.27
CA GLY A 239 8.68 15.74 5.06
C GLY A 239 9.42 17.07 5.00
N ALA A 240 10.72 17.04 5.30
CA ALA A 240 11.55 18.25 5.31
C ALA A 240 13.01 17.98 4.94
N ARG A 241 13.69 19.07 4.56
CA ARG A 241 15.16 19.18 4.45
C ARG A 241 15.75 18.25 3.38
N MET A 242 16.94 17.67 3.58
CA MET A 242 17.66 16.91 2.53
C MET A 242 16.78 15.86 1.84
N ARG A 243 15.94 15.16 2.62
CA ARG A 243 15.02 14.12 2.12
C ARG A 243 13.57 14.58 1.99
N GLY A 244 13.32 15.89 1.96
CA GLY A 244 12.00 16.45 1.65
C GLY A 244 11.56 16.09 0.23
N CYS A 245 10.24 15.99 0.02
CA CYS A 245 9.68 15.62 -1.27
C CYS A 245 10.16 16.59 -2.37
N PRO A 246 10.85 16.10 -3.40
CA PRO A 246 11.28 16.94 -4.50
C PRO A 246 10.11 17.33 -5.42
N GLY A 247 9.03 16.54 -5.43
CA GLY A 247 7.86 16.72 -6.30
C GLY A 247 6.75 17.62 -5.74
N ILE A 248 6.99 18.33 -4.64
CA ILE A 248 5.98 19.19 -3.98
C ILE A 248 5.29 20.15 -4.94
N ASN A 249 6.05 20.89 -5.76
CA ASN A 249 5.48 21.88 -6.68
C ASN A 249 4.71 21.24 -7.83
N PHE A 250 5.14 20.05 -8.27
CA PHE A 250 4.49 19.32 -9.35
C PHE A 250 3.14 18.76 -8.90
N GLY A 251 3.12 18.03 -7.78
CA GLY A 251 1.92 17.40 -7.26
C GLY A 251 0.88 18.40 -6.76
N VAL A 252 1.30 19.43 -6.00
CA VAL A 252 0.38 20.45 -5.47
C VAL A 252 -0.32 21.21 -6.60
N LYS A 253 0.40 21.57 -7.67
CA LYS A 253 -0.20 22.27 -8.82
C LYS A 253 -1.28 21.44 -9.51
N LEU A 254 -1.03 20.15 -9.68
CA LEU A 254 -2.03 19.24 -10.23
C LEU A 254 -3.28 19.16 -9.35
N ILE A 255 -3.10 18.98 -8.04
CA ILE A 255 -4.21 18.86 -7.09
C ILE A 255 -5.02 20.16 -7.03
N GLU A 256 -4.35 21.32 -6.94
CA GLU A 256 -5.00 22.63 -6.94
C GLU A 256 -5.81 22.87 -8.22
N LEU A 257 -5.23 22.58 -9.40
CA LEU A 257 -5.89 22.77 -10.68
C LEU A 257 -7.12 21.86 -10.84
N ALA A 258 -6.98 20.58 -10.48
CA ALA A 258 -8.08 19.62 -10.53
C ALA A 258 -9.20 20.02 -9.57
N LEU A 259 -8.86 20.34 -8.32
CA LEU A 259 -9.83 20.73 -7.29
C LEU A 259 -10.55 22.03 -7.66
N ALA A 260 -9.83 23.05 -8.13
CA ALA A 260 -10.41 24.32 -8.53
C ALA A 260 -11.42 24.13 -9.68
N ASN A 261 -11.07 23.34 -10.69
CA ASN A 261 -11.98 23.05 -11.79
C ASN A 261 -13.20 22.24 -11.33
N LEU A 262 -13.02 21.25 -10.44
CA LEU A 262 -14.14 20.49 -9.90
C LEU A 262 -15.11 21.38 -9.10
N LEU A 263 -14.61 22.32 -8.31
CA LEU A 263 -15.42 23.29 -7.56
C LEU A 263 -16.11 24.30 -8.49
N TYR A 264 -15.42 24.72 -9.56
CA TYR A 264 -15.92 25.68 -10.53
C TYR A 264 -17.04 25.10 -11.38
N CYS A 265 -16.81 23.92 -11.98
CA CYS A 265 -17.65 23.36 -13.03
C CYS A 265 -18.84 22.54 -12.53
N PHE A 266 -18.79 22.01 -11.30
CA PHE A 266 -19.79 21.06 -10.82
C PHE A 266 -20.34 21.42 -9.44
N ASP A 267 -21.61 21.11 -9.22
CA ASP A 267 -22.21 21.00 -7.90
C ASP A 267 -22.06 19.55 -7.41
N TRP A 268 -21.59 19.37 -6.18
CA TRP A 268 -21.24 18.05 -5.66
C TRP A 268 -22.34 17.52 -4.76
N GLU A 269 -22.80 16.31 -5.03
CA GLU A 269 -23.78 15.61 -4.20
C GLU A 269 -23.36 14.15 -3.99
N LEU A 270 -23.77 13.57 -2.87
CA LEU A 270 -23.58 12.15 -2.63
C LEU A 270 -24.59 11.33 -3.46
N PRO A 271 -24.24 10.08 -3.86
CA PRO A 271 -25.17 9.21 -4.58
C PRO A 271 -26.48 9.02 -3.81
N HIS A 272 -27.58 8.85 -4.54
CA HIS A 272 -28.92 8.76 -3.95
C HIS A 272 -29.00 7.69 -2.86
N GLY A 273 -29.39 8.09 -1.64
CA GLY A 273 -29.54 7.22 -0.49
C GLY A 273 -28.29 7.06 0.38
N VAL A 274 -27.15 7.66 0.00
CA VAL A 274 -25.95 7.74 0.82
C VAL A 274 -25.98 9.06 1.60
N ARG A 275 -25.89 8.99 2.94
CA ARG A 275 -25.79 10.18 3.78
C ARG A 275 -24.33 10.43 4.18
N ILE A 276 -24.06 11.63 4.67
CA ILE A 276 -22.72 12.03 5.14
C ILE A 276 -22.22 11.09 6.25
N GLU A 277 -23.12 10.60 7.11
CA GLU A 277 -22.79 9.69 8.20
C GLU A 277 -22.47 8.27 7.74
N ASP A 278 -22.89 7.93 6.51
CA ASP A 278 -22.67 6.60 5.92
C ASP A 278 -21.32 6.51 5.19
N LEU A 279 -20.56 7.62 5.10
CA LEU A 279 -19.22 7.65 4.50
C LEU A 279 -18.21 6.90 5.38
N ASP A 280 -17.53 5.92 4.78
CA ASP A 280 -16.41 5.23 5.43
C ASP A 280 -15.17 6.13 5.46
N MET A 281 -14.82 6.61 6.66
CA MET A 281 -13.62 7.41 6.92
C MET A 281 -12.44 6.53 7.37
N GLY A 282 -12.55 5.22 7.19
CA GLY A 282 -11.48 4.26 7.40
C GLY A 282 -10.29 4.55 6.50
N GLU A 283 -9.09 4.50 7.07
CA GLU A 283 -7.86 4.59 6.31
C GLU A 283 -7.42 3.18 5.87
N ALA A 284 -6.79 3.07 4.70
CA ALA A 284 -6.18 1.84 4.21
C ALA A 284 -4.65 1.87 4.32
N THR A 285 -4.01 0.71 4.17
CA THR A 285 -2.55 0.60 4.18
C THR A 285 -1.96 1.20 2.89
N GLY A 286 -1.09 2.21 3.01
CA GLY A 286 -0.40 2.84 1.88
C GLY A 286 1.07 2.41 1.71
N LEU A 287 1.77 2.98 0.73
CA LEU A 287 3.13 2.61 0.24
C LEU A 287 4.25 2.49 1.29
N VAL A 288 4.06 3.01 2.50
CA VAL A 288 5.20 3.46 3.29
C VAL A 288 5.51 2.60 4.51
N VAL A 289 4.76 1.50 4.72
CA VAL A 289 5.21 0.52 5.68
C VAL A 289 4.92 -0.91 5.25
N PRO A 290 5.97 -1.71 4.99
CA PRO A 290 5.91 -3.14 5.16
C PRO A 290 5.52 -3.39 6.63
N TRP A 291 4.25 -3.67 6.91
CA TRP A 291 3.79 -3.87 8.29
C TRP A 291 3.45 -5.32 8.58
N PRO A 292 3.85 -5.88 9.74
CA PRO A 292 3.46 -7.23 10.08
C PRO A 292 1.95 -7.29 10.31
N LYS A 293 1.16 -7.69 9.32
CA LYS A 293 -0.05 -8.45 9.60
C LYS A 293 0.41 -9.87 9.91
N LEU A 294 0.83 -10.11 11.16
CA LEU A 294 0.90 -11.49 11.63
C LEU A 294 -0.53 -11.91 11.92
N ALA A 295 -1.25 -12.35 10.89
CA ALA A 295 -2.23 -13.40 11.11
C ALA A 295 -1.43 -14.63 11.56
N MET A 296 -1.11 -14.72 12.85
CA MET A 296 -0.54 -15.93 13.41
C MET A 296 -1.61 -17.00 13.28
N ASP A 297 -1.49 -17.80 12.24
CA ASP A 297 -2.29 -18.99 12.07
C ASP A 297 -2.20 -19.84 13.35
N SER A 298 -3.33 -20.34 13.81
CA SER A 298 -3.43 -21.15 15.04
C SER A 298 -2.47 -22.36 15.04
N GLN A 299 -2.06 -22.81 13.85
CA GLN A 299 -1.11 -23.90 13.62
C GLN A 299 0.36 -23.47 13.75
N LEU A 300 0.73 -22.26 13.34
CA LEU A 300 2.06 -21.67 13.59
C LEU A 300 2.26 -21.41 15.09
N LEU A 301 1.18 -21.01 15.78
CA LEU A 301 1.13 -20.87 17.24
C LEU A 301 1.50 -22.18 17.94
N LEU A 302 1.06 -23.34 17.43
CA LEU A 302 1.42 -24.67 17.94
C LEU A 302 2.90 -25.02 17.72
N LEU A 303 3.48 -24.72 16.54
CA LEU A 303 4.92 -24.89 16.28
C LEU A 303 5.78 -24.02 17.20
N PHE A 304 5.37 -22.78 17.44
CA PHE A 304 6.01 -21.89 18.40
C PHE A 304 5.86 -22.40 19.84
N VAL A 305 4.73 -22.99 20.23
CA VAL A 305 4.53 -23.59 21.56
C VAL A 305 5.52 -24.74 21.84
N PHE A 306 5.95 -25.49 20.81
CA PHE A 306 6.95 -26.57 20.97
C PHE A 306 8.40 -26.11 20.76
N LEU A 307 8.66 -25.10 19.93
CA LEU A 307 10.01 -24.56 19.67
C LEU A 307 10.47 -23.54 20.73
N ILE A 308 9.55 -22.73 21.29
CA ILE A 308 9.87 -21.71 22.30
C ILE A 308 10.50 -22.31 23.56
N PRO A 309 10.03 -23.43 24.14
CA PRO A 309 10.66 -24.06 25.32
C PRO A 309 12.09 -24.54 25.02
N ILE A 310 12.33 -25.08 23.82
CA ILE A 310 13.64 -25.59 23.39
C ILE A 310 14.62 -24.41 23.19
N ILE A 311 14.17 -23.35 22.53
CA ILE A 311 14.94 -22.11 22.34
C ILE A 311 15.19 -21.42 23.69
N PHE A 312 14.21 -21.39 24.59
CA PHE A 312 14.34 -20.83 25.93
C PHE A 312 15.37 -21.60 26.77
N LEU A 313 15.38 -22.93 26.70
CA LEU A 313 16.39 -23.77 27.34
C LEU A 313 17.79 -23.54 26.75
N LEU A 314 17.92 -23.36 25.43
CA LEU A 314 19.19 -23.04 24.78
C LEU A 314 19.70 -21.64 25.17
N LEU A 315 18.81 -20.65 25.29
CA LEU A 315 19.14 -19.27 25.71
C LEU A 315 19.55 -19.18 27.19
N ILE A 316 18.94 -19.98 28.08
CA ILE A 316 19.35 -20.10 29.49
C ILE A 316 20.76 -20.70 29.59
N LYS A 317 21.05 -21.72 28.77
CA LYS A 317 22.37 -22.39 28.75
C LYS A 317 23.47 -21.52 28.14
N HIS A 318 23.12 -20.58 27.26
CA HIS A 318 24.04 -19.63 26.62
C HIS A 318 24.18 -18.28 27.36
N ARG A 319 23.62 -18.11 28.56
CA ARG A 319 23.97 -16.99 29.46
C ARG A 319 25.41 -17.13 29.98
N LYS A 320 26.40 -17.05 29.08
CA LYS A 320 27.67 -16.43 29.44
C LYS A 320 27.35 -14.97 29.79
N LYS A 321 27.95 -14.46 30.87
CA LYS A 321 27.88 -13.05 31.26
C LYS A 321 28.14 -12.17 30.02
N SER A 322 27.07 -11.71 29.37
CA SER A 322 27.15 -10.45 28.66
C SER A 322 27.37 -9.44 29.76
N THR A 323 28.61 -8.98 29.83
CA THR A 323 28.98 -7.71 30.44
C THR A 323 27.82 -6.73 30.28
N ALA A 324 27.47 -6.07 31.37
CA ALA A 324 26.53 -4.97 31.38
C ALA A 324 26.71 -4.17 30.08
N SER A 325 25.72 -4.20 29.19
CA SER A 325 25.68 -3.18 28.14
C SER A 325 25.55 -1.90 28.94
N GLN A 326 26.68 -1.21 29.10
CA GLN A 326 26.80 0.14 29.63
C GLN A 326 25.49 0.85 29.34
N ALA A 327 24.74 1.18 30.40
CA ALA A 327 23.32 1.51 30.32
C ALA A 327 23.10 2.59 29.26
N ARG A 328 22.89 2.16 28.00
CA ARG A 328 22.73 3.06 26.88
C ARG A 328 21.45 3.79 27.21
N ARG A 329 21.54 5.12 27.27
CA ARG A 329 20.40 5.97 27.51
C ARG A 329 19.53 5.89 26.25
N LEU A 330 18.77 4.82 26.12
CA LEU A 330 17.83 4.66 25.01
C LEU A 330 16.56 5.43 25.34
N PRO A 331 15.86 5.97 24.33
CA PRO A 331 14.54 6.52 24.52
C PRO A 331 13.59 5.49 25.17
N PRO A 332 12.53 5.93 25.87
CA PRO A 332 11.54 5.03 26.45
C PRO A 332 10.92 4.12 25.39
N GLY A 333 10.49 2.94 25.80
CA GLY A 333 9.86 2.00 24.88
C GLY A 333 9.28 0.76 25.55
N PRO A 334 8.40 0.03 24.85
CA PRO A 334 7.82 -1.20 25.35
C PRO A 334 8.87 -2.29 25.58
N ARG A 335 8.62 -3.13 26.59
CA ARG A 335 9.45 -4.31 26.87
C ARG A 335 9.52 -5.22 25.63
N ARG A 336 10.74 -5.66 25.34
CA ARG A 336 11.12 -6.43 24.16
C ARG A 336 11.07 -7.93 24.48
N LEU A 337 10.53 -8.75 23.58
CA LEU A 337 10.64 -10.21 23.66
C LEU A 337 11.98 -10.66 23.04
N PRO A 338 12.54 -11.80 23.48
CA PRO A 338 13.71 -12.39 22.84
C PRO A 338 13.46 -12.63 21.33
N LEU A 339 14.49 -12.41 20.51
CA LEU A 339 14.53 -12.65 19.05
C LEU A 339 13.63 -11.75 18.18
N ILE A 340 12.36 -11.55 18.54
CA ILE A 340 11.38 -10.78 17.73
C ILE A 340 11.23 -9.32 18.20
N GLY A 341 11.72 -8.99 19.38
CA GLY A 341 11.63 -7.65 19.95
C GLY A 341 10.18 -7.22 20.19
N ASN A 342 9.76 -6.14 19.53
CA ASN A 342 8.44 -5.51 19.62
C ASN A 342 7.54 -5.83 18.42
N LEU A 343 7.95 -6.68 17.46
CA LEU A 343 7.13 -7.04 16.29
C LEU A 343 5.73 -7.58 16.67
N HIS A 344 5.65 -8.36 17.75
CA HIS A 344 4.41 -8.90 18.30
C HIS A 344 3.41 -7.83 18.81
N LYS A 345 3.83 -6.57 18.95
CA LYS A 345 2.93 -5.46 19.30
C LYS A 345 2.37 -4.77 18.08
N LEU A 346 2.94 -5.07 16.92
CA LEU A 346 2.57 -4.50 15.63
C LEU A 346 1.58 -5.41 14.89
N SER A 347 1.40 -6.65 15.36
CA SER A 347 0.62 -7.71 14.71
C SER A 347 -0.89 -7.69 14.91
N ASP A 348 -1.44 -6.76 15.69
CA ASP A 348 -2.86 -6.75 16.08
C ASP A 348 -3.82 -6.35 14.93
N GLY A 349 -3.41 -6.49 13.67
CA GLY A 349 -4.23 -6.25 12.48
C GLY A 349 -4.57 -4.78 12.16
N GLY A 350 -4.22 -3.85 13.04
CA GLY A 350 -4.42 -2.41 12.83
C GLY A 350 -3.34 -1.76 11.96
N LEU A 351 -3.65 -0.60 11.38
CA LEU A 351 -2.69 0.15 10.56
C LEU A 351 -1.44 0.56 11.38
N PRO A 352 -0.25 0.59 10.74
CA PRO A 352 1.02 0.95 11.37
C PRO A 352 0.98 2.18 12.26
N HIS A 353 0.52 3.29 11.69
CA HIS A 353 0.46 4.57 12.36
C HIS A 353 -0.52 4.55 13.53
N HIS A 354 -1.61 3.80 13.47
CA HIS A 354 -2.50 3.69 14.63
C HIS A 354 -1.87 2.92 15.79
N VAL A 355 -1.12 1.86 15.51
CA VAL A 355 -0.39 1.13 16.55
C VAL A 355 0.69 2.01 17.16
N LEU A 356 1.48 2.70 16.32
CA LEU A 356 2.53 3.60 16.78
C LEU A 356 1.99 4.80 17.54
N GLU A 357 0.85 5.37 17.15
CA GLU A 357 0.13 6.42 17.87
C GLU A 357 -0.24 5.97 19.29
N ARG A 358 -0.83 4.77 19.44
CA ARG A 358 -1.17 4.21 20.77
C ARG A 358 0.07 3.98 21.64
N LEU A 359 1.17 3.55 21.05
CA LEU A 359 2.43 3.32 21.77
C LEU A 359 3.09 4.66 22.16
N ALA A 360 3.15 5.63 21.25
CA ALA A 360 3.70 6.96 21.49
C ALA A 360 2.93 7.70 22.59
N ALA A 361 1.60 7.56 22.65
CA ALA A 361 0.80 8.10 23.76
C ALA A 361 1.22 7.57 25.14
N LYS A 362 1.87 6.40 25.21
CA LYS A 362 2.35 5.77 26.45
C LYS A 362 3.83 6.02 26.74
N TYR A 363 4.68 6.07 25.71
CA TYR A 363 6.14 6.14 25.87
C TYR A 363 6.73 7.52 25.56
N GLY A 364 5.92 8.44 25.02
CA GLY A 364 6.29 9.83 24.75
C GLY A 364 6.66 10.09 23.28
N ASP A 365 7.04 11.34 23.03
CA ASP A 365 7.28 11.90 21.69
C ASP A 365 8.48 11.30 20.95
N LEU A 366 9.40 10.68 21.69
CA LEU A 366 10.57 9.98 21.17
C LEU A 366 10.59 8.56 21.78
N MET A 367 10.30 7.56 20.97
CA MET A 367 10.14 6.18 21.43
C MET A 367 11.11 5.24 20.73
N PHE A 368 11.70 4.32 21.48
CA PHE A 368 12.55 3.26 20.95
C PHE A 368 11.79 1.93 20.85
N LEU A 369 11.92 1.27 19.69
CA LEU A 369 11.42 -0.06 19.40
C LEU A 369 12.57 -0.93 18.87
N GLN A 370 12.48 -2.23 19.12
CA GLN A 370 13.33 -3.23 18.49
C GLN A 370 12.45 -4.09 17.59
N LEU A 371 12.55 -3.95 16.27
CA LEU A 371 11.74 -4.74 15.33
C LEU A 371 12.60 -5.86 14.75
N GLY A 372 12.51 -7.05 15.36
CA GLY A 372 13.43 -8.14 15.06
C GLY A 372 14.88 -7.75 15.39
N SER A 373 15.78 -7.83 14.40
CA SER A 373 17.16 -7.33 14.53
C SER A 373 17.33 -5.83 14.33
N VAL A 374 16.28 -5.12 13.92
CA VAL A 374 16.37 -3.69 13.57
C VAL A 374 16.08 -2.81 14.79
N SER A 375 17.01 -1.90 15.10
CA SER A 375 16.76 -0.82 16.07
C SER A 375 15.90 0.24 15.41
N THR A 376 14.81 0.65 16.03
CA THR A 376 13.82 1.54 15.44
C THR A 376 13.49 2.69 16.38
N LEU A 377 13.53 3.91 15.86
CA LEU A 377 13.15 5.14 16.55
C LEU A 377 11.84 5.66 15.95
N VAL A 378 10.91 6.07 16.81
CA VAL A 378 9.64 6.68 16.40
C VAL A 378 9.60 8.11 16.95
N VAL A 379 9.32 9.05 16.05
CA VAL A 379 9.31 10.50 16.31
C VAL A 379 7.90 11.01 16.13
N SER A 380 7.30 11.56 17.18
CA SER A 380 5.87 11.82 17.23
C SER A 380 5.45 13.25 17.55
N SER A 381 6.39 14.18 17.78
CA SER A 381 6.10 15.61 18.00
C SER A 381 6.84 16.52 17.02
N SER A 382 6.29 17.71 16.80
CA SER A 382 6.89 18.75 15.94
C SER A 382 8.26 19.19 16.45
N HIS A 383 8.45 19.26 17.77
CA HIS A 383 9.72 19.59 18.41
C HIS A 383 10.79 18.54 18.12
N MET A 384 10.48 17.24 18.26
CA MET A 384 11.42 16.16 17.94
C MET A 384 11.68 16.04 16.43
N ALA A 385 10.67 16.26 15.59
CA ALA A 385 10.84 16.32 14.14
C ALA A 385 11.77 17.47 13.73
N ARG A 386 11.63 18.64 14.38
CA ARG A 386 12.52 19.80 14.20
C ARG A 386 13.95 19.45 14.61
N GLU A 387 14.15 18.81 15.75
CA GLU A 387 15.48 18.44 16.23
C GLU A 387 16.19 17.48 15.26
N ILE A 388 15.48 16.48 14.76
CA ILE A 388 16.03 15.50 13.83
C ILE A 388 16.29 16.10 12.45
N PHE A 389 15.36 16.86 11.89
CA PHE A 389 15.47 17.39 10.53
C PHE A 389 16.30 18.67 10.44
N LYS A 390 16.41 19.46 11.51
CA LYS A 390 17.17 20.72 11.48
C LYS A 390 18.54 20.57 12.10
N THR A 391 18.62 20.03 13.31
CA THR A 391 19.88 19.92 14.07
C THR A 391 20.72 18.75 13.58
N HIS A 392 20.08 17.62 13.26
CA HIS A 392 20.75 16.36 12.91
C HIS A 392 20.49 15.88 11.47
N ASP A 393 20.12 16.78 10.54
CA ASP A 393 19.60 16.43 9.19
C ASP A 393 20.46 15.38 8.47
N LEU A 394 21.77 15.61 8.39
CA LEU A 394 22.72 14.71 7.71
C LEU A 394 22.72 13.32 8.35
N ILE A 395 22.74 13.24 9.68
CA ILE A 395 22.75 11.96 10.40
C ILE A 395 21.49 11.16 10.06
N PHE A 396 20.34 11.83 9.99
CA PHE A 396 19.05 11.22 9.68
C PHE A 396 18.73 11.26 8.19
N SER A 397 19.71 11.42 7.31
CA SER A 397 19.48 11.47 5.85
C SER A 397 19.60 10.09 5.17
N GLY A 398 19.98 9.04 5.91
CA GLY A 398 20.11 7.69 5.37
C GLY A 398 18.77 7.04 5.03
N ARG A 399 18.83 5.94 4.27
CA ARG A 399 17.68 5.14 3.86
C ARG A 399 17.97 3.66 4.13
N PRO A 400 17.07 2.93 4.80
CA PRO A 400 17.25 1.50 4.97
C PRO A 400 17.11 0.79 3.63
N ALA A 401 17.96 -0.21 3.39
CA ALA A 401 17.91 -1.04 2.20
C ALA A 401 16.81 -2.11 2.30
N LEU A 402 15.56 -1.69 2.15
CA LEU A 402 14.38 -2.56 2.22
C LEU A 402 14.36 -3.55 1.04
N TYR A 403 13.92 -4.80 1.30
CA TYR A 403 14.01 -5.93 0.38
C TYR A 403 13.30 -5.68 -0.96
N ILE A 404 12.07 -5.18 -0.90
CA ILE A 404 11.22 -4.97 -2.07
C ILE A 404 11.73 -3.78 -2.91
N PRO A 405 11.92 -2.56 -2.35
CA PRO A 405 12.51 -1.45 -3.10
C PRO A 405 13.87 -1.80 -3.71
N LYS A 406 14.72 -2.55 -3.00
CA LYS A 406 16.03 -2.97 -3.49
C LYS A 406 15.93 -3.78 -4.78
N LYS A 407 14.99 -4.73 -4.85
CA LYS A 407 14.76 -5.56 -6.04
C LYS A 407 14.12 -4.79 -7.18
N LEU A 408 13.13 -3.94 -6.90
CA LEU A 408 12.37 -3.24 -7.94
C LEU A 408 13.08 -2.00 -8.49
N SER A 409 14.03 -1.44 -7.75
CA SER A 409 14.66 -0.16 -8.08
C SER A 409 16.16 -0.25 -8.33
N TYR A 410 16.61 -1.30 -9.01
CA TYR A 410 18.01 -1.46 -9.46
C TYR A 410 19.01 -1.26 -8.30
N ASP A 411 18.80 -1.97 -7.19
CA ASP A 411 19.63 -1.83 -5.97
C ASP A 411 19.53 -0.44 -5.31
N CYS A 412 18.32 0.14 -5.33
CA CYS A 412 18.00 1.45 -4.77
C CYS A 412 18.74 2.63 -5.43
N VAL A 413 19.17 2.56 -6.69
CA VAL A 413 19.83 3.67 -7.41
C VAL A 413 18.82 4.75 -7.86
N ASN A 414 17.98 5.21 -6.93
CA ASN A 414 16.85 6.08 -7.21
C ASN A 414 16.75 7.23 -6.18
N LEU A 415 15.94 8.26 -6.46
CA LEU A 415 15.86 9.49 -5.65
C LEU A 415 15.30 9.26 -4.23
N THR A 416 14.46 8.24 -4.07
CA THR A 416 13.71 7.95 -2.84
C THR A 416 14.51 7.09 -1.86
N PHE A 417 15.09 6.00 -2.35
CA PHE A 417 15.71 4.94 -1.56
C PHE A 417 17.24 4.90 -1.63
N ALA A 418 17.89 5.65 -2.54
CA ALA A 418 19.35 5.64 -2.60
C ALA A 418 20.00 6.07 -1.29
N PRO A 419 21.11 5.41 -0.90
CA PRO A 419 21.97 5.88 0.18
C PRO A 419 22.39 7.34 -0.03
N TYR A 420 22.54 8.08 1.05
CA TYR A 420 23.01 9.45 0.95
C TYR A 420 24.49 9.45 0.54
N GLY A 421 24.84 10.20 -0.50
CA GLY A 421 26.19 10.27 -1.04
C GLY A 421 26.24 11.11 -2.32
N ASP A 422 27.41 11.13 -2.97
CA ASP A 422 27.65 11.94 -4.17
C ASP A 422 26.67 11.60 -5.30
N TYR A 423 26.46 10.30 -5.54
CA TYR A 423 25.47 9.80 -6.49
C TYR A 423 24.07 10.39 -6.26
N TRP A 424 23.53 10.21 -5.06
CA TRP A 424 22.18 10.69 -4.75
C TRP A 424 22.08 12.22 -4.85
N ARG A 425 23.13 12.96 -4.45
CA ARG A 425 23.13 14.43 -4.53
C ARG A 425 23.07 14.93 -5.97
N GLU A 426 23.87 14.35 -6.86
CA GLU A 426 23.88 14.74 -8.27
C GLU A 426 22.59 14.32 -8.98
N VAL A 427 22.12 13.08 -8.80
CA VAL A 427 20.84 12.63 -9.39
C VAL A 427 19.68 13.49 -8.89
N ARG A 428 19.64 13.80 -7.58
CA ARG A 428 18.63 14.70 -7.02
C ARG A 428 18.67 16.07 -7.66
N LYS A 429 19.87 16.62 -7.86
CA LYS A 429 20.07 17.93 -8.50
C LYS A 429 19.57 17.91 -9.94
N ILE A 430 19.91 16.88 -10.72
CA ILE A 430 19.44 16.69 -12.10
C ILE A 430 17.91 16.63 -12.13
N VAL A 431 17.29 15.72 -11.39
CA VAL A 431 15.82 15.54 -11.39
C VAL A 431 15.10 16.81 -10.91
N ILE A 432 15.60 17.48 -9.87
CA ILE A 432 15.02 18.74 -9.41
C ILE A 432 15.15 19.81 -10.48
N PHE A 433 16.32 19.99 -11.09
CA PHE A 433 16.54 21.06 -12.04
C PHE A 433 15.72 20.85 -13.32
N GLU A 434 15.70 19.61 -13.82
CA GLU A 434 15.23 19.26 -15.17
C GLU A 434 13.77 18.78 -15.23
N LEU A 435 13.17 18.41 -14.09
CA LEU A 435 11.75 18.01 -14.02
C LEU A 435 10.96 18.81 -12.99
N LEU A 436 11.50 18.99 -11.78
CA LEU A 436 10.70 19.43 -10.61
C LEU A 436 10.92 20.89 -10.20
N SER A 437 11.74 21.65 -10.94
CA SER A 437 11.98 23.07 -10.69
C SER A 437 10.75 23.88 -11.06
N ALA A 438 10.53 25.02 -10.40
CA ALA A 438 9.34 25.84 -10.68
C ALA A 438 9.20 26.18 -12.18
N LYS A 439 10.33 26.48 -12.85
CA LYS A 439 10.37 26.76 -14.29
C LYS A 439 9.95 25.54 -15.12
N ARG A 440 10.45 24.35 -14.81
CA ARG A 440 10.12 23.12 -15.54
C ARG A 440 8.69 22.65 -15.28
N VAL A 441 8.24 22.72 -14.02
CA VAL A 441 6.84 22.45 -13.66
C VAL A 441 5.90 23.35 -14.47
N GLN A 442 6.20 24.66 -14.59
CA GLN A 442 5.41 25.59 -15.40
C GLN A 442 5.38 25.22 -16.89
N MET A 443 6.47 24.67 -17.45
CA MET A 443 6.47 24.20 -18.85
C MET A 443 5.49 23.04 -19.10
N PHE A 444 5.19 22.24 -18.07
CA PHE A 444 4.18 21.18 -18.16
C PHE A 444 2.75 21.67 -17.86
N GLN A 445 2.52 22.98 -17.84
CA GLN A 445 1.18 23.55 -17.62
C GLN A 445 0.19 23.05 -18.68
N SER A 446 0.55 23.09 -19.97
CA SER A 446 -0.34 22.65 -21.06
C SER A 446 -0.75 21.18 -20.93
N VAL A 447 0.17 20.33 -20.47
CA VAL A 447 -0.11 18.92 -20.16
C VAL A 447 -1.15 18.82 -19.05
N ARG A 448 -1.00 19.58 -17.96
CA ARG A 448 -1.97 19.57 -16.86
C ARG A 448 -3.33 20.11 -17.29
N ASP A 449 -3.37 21.24 -17.99
CA ASP A 449 -4.60 21.86 -18.47
C ASP A 449 -5.36 20.91 -19.40
N GLU A 450 -4.68 20.22 -20.32
CA GLU A 450 -5.29 19.22 -21.21
C GLU A 450 -5.81 17.99 -20.46
N GLU A 451 -5.01 17.38 -19.57
CA GLU A 451 -5.47 16.19 -18.83
C GLU A 451 -6.61 16.52 -17.86
N VAL A 452 -6.59 17.70 -17.22
CA VAL A 452 -7.71 18.16 -16.40
C VAL A 452 -8.94 18.37 -17.29
N GLY A 453 -8.79 19.00 -18.46
CA GLY A 453 -9.87 19.15 -19.43
C GLY A 453 -10.52 17.82 -19.80
N LEU A 454 -9.73 16.79 -20.12
CA LEU A 454 -10.22 15.44 -20.41
C LEU A 454 -10.95 14.81 -19.22
N MET A 455 -10.47 15.04 -17.99
CA MET A 455 -11.16 14.60 -16.77
C MET A 455 -12.53 15.28 -16.65
N LEU A 456 -12.61 16.60 -16.85
CA LEU A 456 -13.88 17.34 -16.78
C LEU A 456 -14.86 16.88 -17.86
N GLU A 457 -14.39 16.64 -19.08
CA GLU A 457 -15.20 16.10 -20.17
C GLU A 457 -15.74 14.71 -19.82
N SER A 458 -14.90 13.82 -19.26
CA SER A 458 -15.33 12.49 -18.82
C SER A 458 -16.43 12.56 -17.76
N ILE A 459 -16.31 13.49 -16.79
CA ILE A 459 -17.33 13.73 -15.77
C ILE A 459 -18.63 14.26 -16.41
N ALA A 460 -18.52 15.26 -17.29
CA ALA A 460 -19.68 15.89 -17.93
C ALA A 460 -20.50 14.93 -18.81
N HIS A 461 -19.86 13.90 -19.38
CA HIS A 461 -20.54 12.87 -20.16
C HIS A 461 -21.08 11.69 -19.32
N SER A 462 -20.73 11.63 -18.02
CA SER A 462 -21.25 10.60 -17.13
C SER A 462 -22.75 10.79 -16.87
N LYS A 463 -23.51 9.70 -16.88
CA LYS A 463 -24.96 9.69 -16.62
C LYS A 463 -25.32 9.29 -15.19
N GLY A 464 -24.32 9.06 -14.33
CA GLY A 464 -24.50 8.55 -12.97
C GLY A 464 -23.34 8.90 -12.05
N PRO A 465 -23.29 8.30 -10.84
CA PRO A 465 -22.22 8.52 -9.88
C PRO A 465 -20.84 8.29 -10.51
N VAL A 466 -19.93 9.21 -10.25
CA VAL A 466 -18.57 9.18 -10.82
C VAL A 466 -17.57 8.70 -9.78
N ASN A 467 -16.72 7.76 -10.17
CA ASN A 467 -15.58 7.35 -9.35
C ASN A 467 -14.44 8.36 -9.50
N ILE A 468 -14.41 9.34 -8.59
CA ILE A 468 -13.37 10.38 -8.58
C ILE A 468 -11.98 9.81 -8.30
N SER A 469 -11.88 8.77 -7.46
CA SER A 469 -10.60 8.11 -7.18
C SER A 469 -9.97 7.62 -8.47
N GLU A 470 -10.73 6.90 -9.29
CA GLU A 470 -10.26 6.38 -10.58
C GLU A 470 -9.89 7.48 -11.58
N LEU A 471 -10.72 8.51 -11.75
CA LEU A 471 -10.43 9.58 -12.70
C LEU A 471 -9.20 10.41 -12.35
N THR A 472 -9.05 10.77 -11.08
CA THR A 472 -7.94 11.62 -10.62
C THR A 472 -6.58 10.91 -10.67
N LEU A 473 -6.64 9.59 -10.64
CA LEU A 473 -5.52 8.65 -10.72
C LEU A 473 -5.04 8.51 -12.17
N PHE A 474 -5.97 8.43 -13.14
CA PHE A 474 -5.63 8.58 -14.56
C PHE A 474 -5.04 9.95 -14.86
N LEU A 475 -5.64 11.01 -14.32
CA LEU A 475 -5.13 12.36 -14.44
C LEU A 475 -3.68 12.45 -13.95
N ALA A 476 -3.39 11.98 -12.73
CA ALA A 476 -2.04 11.96 -12.18
C ALA A 476 -1.07 11.15 -13.06
N ASN A 477 -1.47 9.94 -13.46
CA ASN A 477 -0.68 9.07 -14.32
C ASN A 477 -0.35 9.72 -15.67
N ASN A 478 -1.33 10.28 -16.36
CA ASN A 478 -1.12 10.86 -17.68
C ASN A 478 -0.23 12.10 -17.61
N VAL A 479 -0.41 12.94 -16.58
CA VAL A 479 0.42 14.13 -16.38
C VAL A 479 1.87 13.74 -16.13
N VAL A 480 2.13 12.75 -15.27
CA VAL A 480 3.51 12.26 -15.05
C VAL A 480 4.06 11.61 -16.33
N SER A 481 3.24 10.88 -17.10
CA SER A 481 3.60 10.14 -18.34
C SER A 481 4.18 11.08 -19.36
N ARG A 482 3.38 12.10 -19.68
CA ARG A 482 3.72 13.10 -20.67
C ARG A 482 4.88 13.98 -20.20
N SER A 483 5.01 14.23 -18.90
CA SER A 483 6.10 15.08 -18.36
C SER A 483 7.43 14.34 -18.26
N ALA A 484 7.43 13.06 -17.87
CA ALA A 484 8.64 12.29 -17.61
C ALA A 484 9.13 11.50 -18.83
N PHE A 485 8.21 10.95 -19.63
CA PHE A 485 8.51 10.06 -20.77
C PHE A 485 8.09 10.66 -22.13
N GLY A 486 7.58 11.89 -22.14
CA GLY A 486 7.19 12.60 -23.36
C GLY A 486 5.88 12.15 -24.02
N LYS A 487 5.25 11.06 -23.58
CA LYS A 487 3.96 10.59 -24.13
C LYS A 487 3.13 9.79 -23.12
N LYS A 488 1.85 9.60 -23.44
CA LYS A 488 1.00 8.59 -22.79
C LYS A 488 1.41 7.22 -23.30
N TYR A 489 1.42 6.24 -22.40
CA TYR A 489 1.52 4.85 -22.78
C TYR A 489 0.19 4.15 -22.45
N ASP A 490 -0.82 4.54 -23.22
CA ASP A 490 -2.12 3.88 -23.24
C ASP A 490 -2.17 2.98 -24.48
N ASP A 491 -2.69 1.77 -24.32
CA ASP A 491 -2.70 0.75 -25.35
C ASP A 491 -3.95 0.86 -26.25
N GLY A 492 -4.71 1.97 -26.13
CA GLY A 492 -5.95 2.22 -26.88
C GLY A 492 -7.14 1.34 -26.45
N GLY A 493 -7.05 0.72 -25.26
CA GLY A 493 -8.11 -0.07 -24.65
C GLY A 493 -9.10 0.78 -23.83
N GLU A 494 -10.01 0.12 -23.10
CA GLU A 494 -10.82 0.80 -22.08
C GLU A 494 -9.89 1.51 -21.07
N VAL A 495 -10.29 2.72 -20.68
CA VAL A 495 -9.65 3.52 -19.62
C VAL A 495 -9.39 2.61 -18.40
N GLY A 496 -8.11 2.41 -18.04
CA GLY A 496 -7.73 1.53 -16.91
C GLY A 496 -7.26 0.12 -17.21
N LYS A 497 -7.10 -0.26 -18.47
CA LYS A 497 -6.69 -1.64 -18.83
C LYS A 497 -5.42 -1.74 -19.66
N SER A 498 -4.57 -0.70 -19.69
CA SER A 498 -3.28 -0.80 -20.40
C SER A 498 -2.29 -1.68 -19.63
N ARG A 499 -1.37 -2.34 -20.34
CA ARG A 499 -0.34 -3.21 -19.74
C ARG A 499 0.56 -2.46 -18.77
N ILE A 500 0.81 -1.18 -19.03
CA ILE A 500 1.61 -0.33 -18.14
C ILE A 500 0.86 -0.04 -16.86
N HIS A 501 -0.44 0.13 -16.94
CA HIS A 501 -1.28 0.31 -15.79
C HIS A 501 -1.29 -0.91 -14.85
N GLU A 502 -1.40 -2.12 -15.41
CA GLU A 502 -1.30 -3.36 -14.63
C GLU A 502 0.08 -3.51 -13.96
N LEU A 503 1.15 -3.21 -14.69
CA LEU A 503 2.51 -3.20 -14.14
C LEU A 503 2.65 -2.17 -13.02
N LEU A 504 2.00 -1.01 -13.17
CA LEU A 504 2.00 0.01 -12.15
C LEU A 504 1.25 -0.50 -10.90
N GLU A 505 0.08 -1.09 -11.05
CA GLU A 505 -0.67 -1.62 -9.91
C GLU A 505 0.07 -2.75 -9.16
N GLU A 506 0.73 -3.65 -9.90
CA GLU A 506 1.52 -4.74 -9.31
C GLU A 506 2.71 -4.18 -8.50
N THR A 507 3.44 -3.21 -9.04
CA THR A 507 4.59 -2.62 -8.33
C THR A 507 4.14 -1.85 -7.09
N ARG A 508 3.01 -1.14 -7.16
CA ARG A 508 2.41 -0.42 -6.03
C ARG A 508 2.08 -1.37 -4.89
N THR A 509 1.36 -2.44 -5.21
CA THR A 509 0.98 -3.48 -4.25
C THR A 509 2.20 -4.07 -3.57
N LEU A 510 3.26 -4.35 -4.33
CA LEU A 510 4.51 -4.89 -3.79
C LEU A 510 5.22 -3.89 -2.87
N LEU A 511 5.34 -2.62 -3.27
CA LEU A 511 6.00 -1.59 -2.46
C LEU A 511 5.29 -1.29 -1.14
N GLY A 512 3.96 -1.34 -1.12
CA GLY A 512 3.15 -1.24 0.11
C GLY A 512 3.10 -2.53 0.95
N GLY A 513 3.62 -3.64 0.41
CA GLY A 513 3.57 -4.96 1.00
C GLY A 513 4.55 -5.17 2.15
N TYR A 514 4.20 -6.11 3.04
CA TYR A 514 5.06 -6.51 4.16
C TYR A 514 6.15 -7.51 3.74
N CYS A 515 7.39 -7.25 4.16
CA CYS A 515 8.49 -8.18 4.01
C CYS A 515 9.16 -8.47 5.35
N VAL A 516 8.96 -9.69 5.87
CA VAL A 516 9.52 -10.07 7.17
C VAL A 516 11.05 -10.06 7.19
N SER A 517 11.69 -10.26 6.04
CA SER A 517 13.16 -10.22 5.93
C SER A 517 13.77 -8.85 6.19
N ASP A 518 12.97 -7.77 6.11
CA ASP A 518 13.43 -6.43 6.49
C ASP A 518 13.68 -6.31 7.99
N PHE A 519 13.00 -7.12 8.79
CA PHE A 519 13.14 -7.14 10.25
C PHE A 519 13.92 -8.35 10.76
N LEU A 520 13.85 -9.48 10.04
CA LEU A 520 14.50 -10.75 10.37
C LEU A 520 15.24 -11.31 9.13
N PRO A 521 16.43 -10.80 8.78
CA PRO A 521 17.10 -11.14 7.52
C PRO A 521 17.42 -12.65 7.34
N TRP A 522 17.61 -13.38 8.45
CA TRP A 522 17.94 -14.81 8.43
C TRP A 522 16.78 -15.71 7.95
N ILE A 523 15.55 -15.20 7.86
CA ILE A 523 14.40 -15.93 7.29
C ILE A 523 14.03 -15.46 5.88
N SER A 524 14.93 -14.73 5.20
CA SER A 524 14.74 -14.28 3.81
C SER A 524 14.44 -15.42 2.83
N TRP A 525 14.86 -16.66 3.13
CA TRP A 525 14.50 -17.84 2.34
C TRP A 525 12.98 -18.07 2.25
N LEU A 526 12.19 -17.60 3.23
CA LEU A 526 10.73 -17.69 3.22
C LEU A 526 10.10 -16.91 2.06
N ASN A 527 10.75 -15.86 1.57
CA ASN A 527 10.28 -15.07 0.43
C ASN A 527 10.21 -15.89 -0.87
N LYS A 528 10.98 -16.99 -0.96
CA LYS A 528 10.86 -17.94 -2.08
C LYS A 528 9.64 -18.83 -1.95
N PHE A 529 9.32 -19.26 -0.73
CA PHE A 529 8.21 -20.19 -0.47
C PHE A 529 6.84 -19.50 -0.48
N ASN A 530 6.76 -18.23 -0.05
CA ASN A 530 5.51 -17.47 -0.09
C ASN A 530 5.23 -16.83 -1.47
N GLY A 531 6.08 -17.08 -2.47
CA GLY A 531 5.93 -16.56 -3.84
C GLY A 531 6.31 -15.08 -4.02
N LEU A 532 6.74 -14.38 -2.96
CA LEU A 532 7.14 -12.96 -3.05
C LEU A 532 8.30 -12.76 -4.04
N ASP A 533 9.30 -13.65 -4.01
CA ASP A 533 10.44 -13.56 -4.93
C ASP A 533 10.02 -13.69 -6.40
N GLN A 534 9.07 -14.58 -6.70
CA GLN A 534 8.57 -14.76 -8.05
C GLN A 534 7.75 -13.55 -8.52
N LYS A 535 6.90 -12.99 -7.64
CA LYS A 535 6.13 -11.76 -7.94
C LYS A 535 7.06 -10.58 -8.19
N LEU A 536 8.08 -10.39 -7.34
CA LEU A 536 9.07 -9.32 -7.50
C LEU A 536 9.86 -9.46 -8.80
N GLU A 537 10.29 -10.68 -9.14
CA GLU A 537 11.02 -10.94 -10.38
C GLU A 537 10.17 -10.67 -11.63
N LYS A 538 8.91 -11.11 -11.62
CA LYS A 538 7.96 -10.86 -12.71
C LYS A 538 7.72 -9.36 -12.89
N CYS A 539 7.45 -8.65 -11.80
CA CYS A 539 7.22 -7.21 -11.78
C CYS A 539 8.46 -6.44 -12.25
N PHE A 540 9.64 -6.77 -11.72
CA PHE A 540 10.92 -6.17 -12.14
C PHE A 540 11.15 -6.34 -13.64
N LYS A 541 10.98 -7.54 -14.20
CA LYS A 541 11.08 -7.78 -15.65
C LYS A 541 10.08 -6.96 -16.46
N GLY A 542 8.86 -6.79 -15.95
CA GLY A 542 7.85 -5.97 -16.60
C GLY A 542 8.26 -4.50 -16.70
N LEU A 543 8.76 -3.95 -15.59
CA LEU A 543 9.31 -2.58 -15.53
C LEU A 543 10.56 -2.42 -16.39
N ASP A 544 11.49 -3.38 -16.33
CA ASP A 544 12.73 -3.33 -17.08
C ASP A 544 12.47 -3.27 -18.60
N ASN A 545 11.58 -4.14 -19.09
CA ASN A 545 11.13 -4.11 -20.48
C ASN A 545 10.37 -2.82 -20.85
N LEU A 546 9.68 -2.19 -19.90
CA LEU A 546 9.07 -0.88 -20.13
C LEU A 546 10.15 0.18 -20.32
N TYR A 547 11.12 0.27 -19.41
CA TYR A 547 12.16 1.28 -19.51
C TYR A 547 13.09 1.08 -20.70
N ASP A 548 13.38 -0.17 -21.09
CA ASP A 548 14.13 -0.45 -22.32
C ASP A 548 13.39 0.12 -23.53
N ARG A 549 12.09 -0.15 -23.66
CA ARG A 549 11.28 0.43 -24.74
C ARG A 549 11.28 1.96 -24.71
N VAL A 550 11.14 2.57 -23.53
CA VAL A 550 11.20 4.02 -23.37
C VAL A 550 12.56 4.54 -23.85
N ILE A 551 13.66 3.95 -23.40
CA ILE A 551 15.02 4.37 -23.78
C ILE A 551 15.25 4.19 -25.29
N GLU A 552 14.88 3.04 -25.85
CA GLU A 552 15.01 2.74 -27.28
C GLU A 552 14.26 3.75 -28.15
N GLU A 553 13.04 4.12 -27.77
CA GLU A 553 12.25 5.14 -28.46
C GLU A 553 12.94 6.51 -28.45
N HIS A 554 13.58 6.90 -27.34
CA HIS A 554 14.27 8.19 -27.22
C HIS A 554 15.62 8.20 -27.96
N LEU A 555 16.22 7.03 -28.17
CA LEU A 555 17.43 6.86 -28.98
C LEU A 555 17.14 6.80 -30.49
N ASP A 556 15.89 6.58 -30.91
CA ASP A 556 15.53 6.51 -32.35
C ASP A 556 15.75 7.87 -33.04
N PRO A 557 16.64 7.97 -34.05
CA PRO A 557 16.86 9.20 -34.81
C PRO A 557 15.63 9.71 -35.55
N LYS A 558 14.61 8.86 -35.76
CA LYS A 558 13.34 9.20 -36.40
C LYS A 558 12.32 9.80 -35.44
N ARG A 559 12.56 9.75 -34.12
CA ARG A 559 11.66 10.35 -33.13
C ARG A 559 11.52 11.86 -33.41
N PRO A 560 10.29 12.40 -33.54
CA PRO A 560 10.09 13.83 -33.64
C PRO A 560 10.73 14.53 -32.45
N LYS A 561 11.61 15.51 -32.70
CA LYS A 561 12.25 16.26 -31.61
C LYS A 561 11.19 17.12 -30.92
N PRO A 562 10.94 16.92 -29.62
CA PRO A 562 10.01 17.75 -28.90
C PRO A 562 10.56 19.18 -28.79
N GLU A 563 9.68 20.17 -28.64
CA GLU A 563 10.08 21.56 -28.40
C GLU A 563 10.91 21.70 -27.11
N HIS A 564 10.64 20.83 -26.13
CA HIS A 564 11.37 20.74 -24.88
C HIS A 564 11.73 19.28 -24.59
N GLU A 565 12.97 19.03 -24.21
CA GLU A 565 13.44 17.71 -23.73
C GLU A 565 12.59 17.26 -22.53
N ASP A 566 12.23 15.97 -22.50
CA ASP A 566 11.68 15.33 -21.30
C ASP A 566 12.81 14.81 -20.39
N LEU A 567 12.46 14.11 -19.30
CA LEU A 567 13.47 13.61 -18.37
C LEU A 567 14.37 12.55 -19.01
N VAL A 568 13.84 11.69 -19.89
CA VAL A 568 14.63 10.62 -20.52
C VAL A 568 15.68 11.24 -21.44
N ASP A 569 15.29 12.22 -22.26
CA ASP A 569 16.20 12.98 -23.12
C ASP A 569 17.35 13.61 -22.31
N VAL A 570 17.00 14.24 -21.20
CA VAL A 570 17.99 14.85 -20.28
C VAL A 570 18.92 13.80 -19.69
N LEU A 571 18.41 12.67 -19.21
CA LEU A 571 19.23 11.62 -18.59
C LEU A 571 20.19 10.99 -19.60
N LEU A 572 19.74 10.76 -20.84
CA LEU A 572 20.58 10.27 -21.93
C LEU A 572 21.64 11.31 -22.33
N ARG A 573 21.29 12.60 -22.35
CA ARG A 573 22.26 13.67 -22.58
C ARG A 573 23.32 13.73 -21.47
N VAL A 574 22.91 13.67 -20.20
CA VAL A 574 23.81 13.68 -19.04
C VAL A 574 24.72 12.45 -19.04
N GLN A 575 24.21 11.28 -19.40
CA GLN A 575 25.02 10.06 -19.57
C GLN A 575 26.15 10.24 -20.59
N ASN A 576 25.93 11.01 -21.65
CA ASN A 576 26.88 11.22 -22.73
C ASN A 576 27.78 12.47 -22.56
N ASP A 577 27.60 13.24 -21.49
CA ASP A 577 28.35 14.47 -21.24
C ASP A 577 29.66 14.17 -20.46
N PRO A 578 30.84 14.33 -21.07
CA PRO A 578 32.12 14.02 -20.44
C PRO A 578 32.51 15.00 -19.32
N SER A 579 31.77 16.11 -19.16
CA SER A 579 31.99 17.09 -18.10
C SER A 579 31.28 16.76 -16.78
N GLN A 580 30.40 15.75 -16.78
CA GLN A 580 29.64 15.37 -15.59
C GLN A 580 30.49 14.63 -14.58
N THR A 581 30.24 14.89 -13.30
CA THR A 581 30.96 14.25 -12.19
C THR A 581 30.62 12.76 -12.04
N ILE A 582 29.48 12.34 -12.57
CA ILE A 582 28.99 10.96 -12.50
C ILE A 582 28.51 10.54 -13.88
N ALA A 583 29.15 9.53 -14.46
CA ALA A 583 28.68 8.89 -15.69
C ALA A 583 27.51 7.96 -15.36
N LEU A 584 26.30 8.32 -15.79
CA LEU A 584 25.09 7.53 -15.53
C LEU A 584 25.10 6.25 -16.38
N THR A 585 24.94 5.09 -15.74
CA THR A 585 24.72 3.82 -16.47
C THR A 585 23.25 3.68 -16.89
N ASN A 586 22.94 2.77 -17.82
CA ASN A 586 21.55 2.48 -18.18
C ASN A 586 20.72 2.03 -16.96
N ASP A 587 21.28 1.18 -16.09
CA ASP A 587 20.60 0.77 -14.86
C ASP A 587 20.33 1.95 -13.92
N GLN A 588 21.22 2.95 -13.86
CA GLN A 588 20.99 4.17 -13.10
C GLN A 588 19.92 5.05 -13.73
N ILE A 589 19.88 5.16 -15.07
CA ILE A 589 18.77 5.84 -15.77
C ILE A 589 17.47 5.12 -15.47
N LYS A 590 17.39 3.81 -15.66
CA LYS A 590 16.21 2.98 -15.35
C LYS A 590 15.81 3.08 -13.87
N GLY A 591 16.78 3.16 -12.95
CA GLY A 591 16.53 3.43 -11.54
C GLY A 591 15.90 4.80 -11.29
N VAL A 592 16.34 5.85 -11.99
CA VAL A 592 15.72 7.18 -11.96
C VAL A 592 14.33 7.18 -12.59
N LEU A 593 14.14 6.50 -13.72
CA LEU A 593 12.82 6.30 -14.33
C LEU A 593 11.91 5.48 -13.42
N THR A 594 12.47 4.57 -12.63
CA THR A 594 11.75 3.88 -11.56
C THR A 594 11.30 4.83 -10.47
N VAL A 595 11.96 5.98 -10.25
CA VAL A 595 11.39 7.03 -9.39
C VAL A 595 10.18 7.65 -10.05
N CYS A 596 10.24 7.97 -11.34
CA CYS A 596 9.09 8.49 -12.07
C CYS A 596 7.97 7.46 -12.07
N CYS A 597 8.26 6.17 -12.27
CA CYS A 597 7.33 5.06 -12.04
C CYS A 597 6.89 5.00 -10.60
N ILE A 598 7.73 5.11 -9.59
CA ILE A 598 7.26 5.17 -8.20
C ILE A 598 6.38 6.42 -7.94
N PHE A 599 6.58 7.51 -8.68
CA PHE A 599 5.67 8.66 -8.76
C PHE A 599 4.39 8.35 -9.58
N PHE A 600 4.43 7.48 -10.62
CA PHE A 600 3.29 6.88 -11.34
C PHE A 600 2.54 5.82 -10.50
N LEU A 601 3.24 5.11 -9.61
CA LEU A 601 2.82 3.93 -8.84
C LEU A 601 2.09 4.29 -7.57
N LEU A 602 2.05 5.57 -7.30
CA LEU A 602 1.03 6.09 -6.45
C LEU A 602 -0.34 5.75 -7.10
N ALA A 603 -0.47 5.62 -8.42
CA ALA A 603 -1.77 5.52 -9.08
C ALA A 603 -2.18 4.15 -9.68
N PHE A 604 -2.93 3.31 -8.94
CA PHE A 604 -4.28 2.85 -9.34
C PHE A 604 -5.03 2.10 -8.21
N GLU A 605 -6.33 1.85 -8.44
CA GLU A 605 -7.25 0.96 -7.71
C GLU A 605 -8.08 0.21 -8.76
N HIS A 606 -8.05 -1.14 -8.83
CA HIS A 606 -8.90 -1.89 -9.77
C HIS A 606 -10.20 -2.41 -9.16
N MET A 607 -11.22 -2.29 -9.99
CA MET A 607 -12.61 -2.75 -9.95
C MET A 607 -12.76 -4.25 -9.64
N LEU A 608 -13.31 -4.59 -8.47
CA LEU A 608 -13.98 -5.89 -8.22
C LEU A 608 -15.17 -5.81 -7.23
N LEU A 609 -15.90 -4.69 -7.13
CA LEU A 609 -17.12 -4.67 -6.31
C LEU A 609 -18.33 -5.38 -6.96
N ASN A 610 -18.29 -5.66 -8.27
CA ASN A 610 -19.42 -6.30 -8.97
C ASN A 610 -19.37 -7.84 -9.01
N CYS A 611 -18.26 -8.49 -8.64
CA CYS A 611 -18.29 -9.93 -8.33
C CYS A 611 -18.50 -10.19 -6.83
N TYR A 612 -18.27 -9.18 -5.97
CA TYR A 612 -18.48 -9.32 -4.53
C TYR A 612 -19.97 -9.27 -4.17
N TYR A 613 -20.77 -8.46 -4.87
CA TYR A 613 -22.22 -8.39 -4.62
C TYR A 613 -22.98 -9.64 -5.09
N ASP A 614 -22.60 -10.27 -6.21
CA ASP A 614 -23.24 -11.52 -6.63
C ASP A 614 -22.81 -12.71 -5.76
N PHE A 615 -21.55 -12.74 -5.28
CA PHE A 615 -21.10 -13.77 -4.35
C PHE A 615 -21.70 -13.60 -2.94
N PHE A 616 -21.87 -12.36 -2.47
CA PHE A 616 -22.53 -12.07 -1.19
C PHE A 616 -24.06 -12.21 -1.30
N PHE A 617 -24.66 -11.97 -2.47
CA PHE A 617 -26.05 -12.31 -2.74
C PHE A 617 -26.24 -13.82 -2.78
N PHE A 618 -25.32 -14.59 -3.36
CA PHE A 618 -25.31 -16.05 -3.31
C PHE A 618 -25.12 -16.58 -1.88
N PHE A 619 -24.26 -15.94 -1.09
CA PHE A 619 -24.05 -16.28 0.32
C PHE A 619 -25.24 -15.90 1.21
N ARG A 620 -25.91 -14.76 0.95
CA ARG A 620 -27.18 -14.38 1.60
C ARG A 620 -28.36 -15.24 1.13
N LEU A 621 -28.34 -15.75 -0.11
CA LEU A 621 -29.28 -16.75 -0.59
C LEU A 621 -29.09 -18.05 0.21
N LEU A 622 -27.84 -18.54 0.34
CA LEU A 622 -27.50 -19.68 1.18
C LEU A 622 -27.87 -19.44 2.65
N GLN A 623 -27.63 -18.23 3.19
CA GLN A 623 -28.03 -17.88 4.54
C GLN A 623 -29.56 -17.81 4.71
N ARG A 624 -30.33 -17.30 3.74
CA ARG A 624 -31.80 -17.29 3.77
C ARG A 624 -32.39 -18.70 3.63
N TYR A 625 -31.82 -19.56 2.80
CA TYR A 625 -32.21 -20.97 2.71
C TYR A 625 -31.83 -21.77 3.96
N CYS A 626 -30.72 -21.43 4.64
CA CYS A 626 -30.34 -22.06 5.91
C CYS A 626 -31.11 -21.52 7.13
N VAL A 627 -31.50 -20.25 7.15
CA VAL A 627 -32.30 -19.66 8.23
C VAL A 627 -33.78 -20.07 8.13
N GLY A 628 -34.31 -20.28 6.91
CA GLY A 628 -35.64 -20.86 6.70
C GLY A 628 -35.78 -22.28 7.28
N LEU A 629 -34.69 -23.07 7.24
CA LEU A 629 -34.66 -24.42 7.83
C LEU A 629 -34.48 -24.42 9.36
N ILE A 630 -33.92 -23.35 9.94
CA ILE A 630 -33.75 -23.22 11.40
C ILE A 630 -35.06 -22.73 12.07
N TYR A 631 -35.88 -21.95 11.36
CA TYR A 631 -37.20 -21.56 11.87
C TYR A 631 -38.22 -22.71 11.82
N ILE A 632 -38.05 -23.69 10.92
CA ILE A 632 -38.90 -24.89 10.85
C ILE A 632 -38.57 -25.90 11.98
N VAL A 633 -37.39 -25.84 12.58
CA VAL A 633 -36.95 -26.82 13.60
C VAL A 633 -37.06 -26.30 15.04
N SER A 634 -37.29 -25.00 15.25
CA SER A 634 -37.33 -24.39 16.59
C SER A 634 -38.72 -24.16 17.19
N SER A 635 -39.80 -24.54 16.51
CA SER A 635 -41.16 -24.38 17.05
C SER A 635 -41.98 -25.67 17.00
N PHE A 636 -41.59 -26.70 17.74
CA PHE A 636 -42.53 -27.73 18.23
C PHE A 636 -42.00 -28.44 19.50
N PRO A 637 -42.63 -28.26 20.66
CA PRO A 637 -42.51 -29.18 21.79
C PRO A 637 -43.51 -30.34 21.63
N ASN A 638 -43.11 -31.54 22.06
CA ASN A 638 -43.89 -32.78 21.98
C ASN A 638 -45.35 -32.66 22.47
N LYS A 639 -46.33 -32.91 21.58
CA LYS A 639 -47.41 -33.95 21.70
C LYS A 639 -48.64 -33.65 20.80
N LEU A 640 -49.09 -34.72 20.13
CA LEU A 640 -50.48 -35.09 19.76
C LEU A 640 -51.38 -34.16 18.91
N SER A 641 -51.71 -34.70 17.73
CA SER A 641 -53.05 -34.81 17.11
C SER A 641 -53.72 -33.63 16.36
N PHE A 642 -54.30 -34.01 15.20
CA PHE A 642 -55.51 -33.50 14.53
C PHE A 642 -55.47 -32.38 13.46
N TRP A 643 -56.11 -32.74 12.32
CA TRP A 643 -56.71 -31.99 11.19
C TRP A 643 -55.85 -31.20 10.16
N SER A 644 -56.10 -31.58 8.89
CA SER A 644 -55.96 -30.88 7.60
C SER A 644 -56.85 -29.61 7.51
N PRO A 645 -56.90 -28.83 6.40
CA PRO A 645 -55.89 -28.24 5.50
C PRO A 645 -55.98 -26.68 5.58
N ILE A 646 -55.31 -25.95 4.66
CA ILE A 646 -55.68 -24.62 4.07
C ILE A 646 -54.56 -23.56 4.13
N VAL A 647 -54.06 -23.22 2.91
CA VAL A 647 -53.89 -21.88 2.27
C VAL A 647 -53.05 -20.84 3.04
N VAL A 648 -51.99 -20.20 2.52
CA VAL A 648 -51.59 -19.74 1.17
C VAL A 648 -50.15 -20.17 0.88
#